data_AF-A0A397U4H8-F1
#
_entry.id   AF-A0A397U4H8-F1
#
_cell.length_a   1.000
_cell.length_b   1.000
_cell.length_c   1.000
_cell.angle_alpha   90.00
_cell.angle_beta   90.00
_cell.angle_gamma   90.00
#
_symmetry.space_group_name_H-M   'P 1'
#
loop_
_entity.id
_entity.type
_entity.pdbx_description
1 polymer ?
#
loop_
_entity_poly.entity_id
_entity_poly.type
_entity_poly.pdbx_seq_one_letter_code
_entity_poly.pdbx_strand_id
1 'polypeptide(L)'
;MLKSGTLKDKISTLSVLVDESSIHAVHALDTLMSMAKKKGRDEAIQAIDCLMNLMLESILPNRKLKYFRDQPLNDPKVSDKHLIVWAFEDYIKNYYYELLCVIETLSHDVLIFVRQKIISIIFTLFKEKPEQDQNLMRLLVNKLGDKERKVASKTSYLINQIFEVHPLRRLQIIKEIEQLILFPTANERALYYGVITLNQIIFTKKDTEVANKLIDIYFVLFTKLLELKSKEIRNDKNAKKNKKQSTKKSKEDDKTEHEDIVNSKLVAAILTGVNRAYKFAKVDHNVYESRLNVLYRITCIGTFNISIQALMLIYHISCEGESLSERFYRSLYQSLLDPRLCRSSKHAMYLNLLFKALKDDPKVIRVEAFIKRLIQICGHHLPPFICGAFYMISELIKKHPSLNYFINHPEDRDDDEHSVDVSDDDSDLDRGDKFKHSQSSSQINSRKYDGRKRDPQYSNADKTCIWELTVFTNHFHPTVALYAKQLLENISIDPPPELHHHTLSHFLDRFVYRNPKKTDRIKGGNPLLQPTVASEPGMVIMKKGTGISKDEINVNSEEFWRKRLDDVPEDQIFFHKYFTQKNEGKQMKKMKKESDKTTDFLDNDQDEDDELEDEIWAAMKSTMPVKLDSDLEDNGPAHKKVKLKHLPTFASYEDIVSLINKKKRKSSRRT
;
A
#
# COMPACT_ATOMS: atom_id res chain seq x y z
N MET A 1 -53.87 -30.00 -4.74
CA MET A 1 -53.91 -28.76 -3.90
C MET A 1 -53.05 -27.59 -4.41
N LEU A 2 -52.43 -27.63 -5.61
CA LEU A 2 -51.45 -26.61 -6.06
C LEU A 2 -51.99 -25.46 -6.94
N LYS A 3 -53.32 -25.30 -7.11
CA LYS A 3 -53.88 -24.38 -8.12
C LYS A 3 -54.01 -22.91 -7.67
N SER A 4 -54.09 -22.61 -6.36
CA SER A 4 -54.13 -21.22 -5.85
C SER A 4 -53.22 -21.05 -4.63
N GLY A 5 -52.48 -19.95 -4.57
CA GLY A 5 -51.49 -19.64 -3.54
C GLY A 5 -50.43 -18.68 -4.06
N THR A 6 -49.76 -17.95 -3.17
CA THR A 6 -48.66 -17.06 -3.57
C THR A 6 -47.47 -17.87 -4.10
N LEU A 7 -46.59 -17.27 -4.89
CA LEU A 7 -45.40 -17.94 -5.42
C LEU A 7 -44.56 -18.59 -4.30
N LYS A 8 -44.43 -17.90 -3.17
CA LYS A 8 -43.68 -18.39 -2.01
C LYS A 8 -44.34 -19.62 -1.40
N ASP A 9 -45.66 -19.62 -1.24
CA ASP A 9 -46.40 -20.77 -0.69
C ASP A 9 -46.29 -22.00 -1.62
N LYS A 10 -46.31 -21.78 -2.94
CA LYS A 10 -46.10 -22.85 -3.92
C LYS A 10 -44.71 -23.45 -3.82
N ILE A 11 -43.67 -22.62 -3.70
CA ILE A 11 -42.28 -23.11 -3.54
C ILE A 11 -42.13 -23.86 -2.21
N SER A 12 -42.67 -23.33 -1.12
CA SER A 12 -42.60 -23.98 0.20
C SER A 12 -43.33 -25.32 0.24
N THR A 13 -44.52 -25.41 -0.36
CA THR A 13 -45.26 -26.68 -0.43
C THR A 13 -44.54 -27.72 -1.28
N LEU A 14 -43.93 -27.33 -2.40
CA LEU A 14 -43.08 -28.22 -3.20
C LEU A 14 -41.83 -28.66 -2.43
N SER A 15 -41.22 -27.78 -1.64
CA SER A 15 -40.08 -28.12 -0.78
C SER A 15 -40.42 -29.23 0.22
N VAL A 16 -41.52 -29.06 0.97
CA VAL A 16 -41.95 -30.03 1.99
C VAL A 16 -42.24 -31.40 1.36
N LEU A 17 -42.86 -31.44 0.18
CA LEU A 17 -43.11 -32.70 -0.53
C LEU A 17 -41.80 -33.43 -0.91
N VAL A 18 -40.76 -32.69 -1.28
CA VAL A 18 -39.44 -33.26 -1.60
C VAL A 18 -38.71 -33.71 -0.33
N ASP A 19 -38.86 -32.98 0.78
CA ASP A 19 -38.25 -33.33 2.06
C ASP A 19 -38.85 -34.60 2.69
N GLU A 20 -40.16 -34.81 2.54
CA GLU A 20 -40.82 -36.04 3.01
C GLU A 20 -40.33 -37.28 2.24
N SER A 21 -40.19 -37.17 0.91
CA SER A 21 -39.67 -38.27 0.11
C SER A 21 -39.13 -37.84 -1.27
N SER A 22 -37.82 -37.60 -1.33
CA SER A 22 -37.15 -37.13 -2.55
C SER A 22 -37.26 -38.11 -3.73
N ILE A 23 -37.24 -39.43 -3.45
CA ILE A 23 -37.35 -40.50 -4.48
C ILE A 23 -38.72 -40.50 -5.16
N HIS A 24 -39.79 -40.21 -4.42
CA HIS A 24 -41.16 -40.24 -4.96
C HIS A 24 -41.63 -38.89 -5.49
N ALA A 25 -40.95 -37.79 -5.12
CA ALA A 25 -41.32 -36.42 -5.46
C ALA A 25 -40.62 -35.86 -6.73
N VAL A 26 -40.28 -36.72 -7.69
CA VAL A 26 -39.59 -36.31 -8.94
C VAL A 26 -40.33 -35.22 -9.70
N HIS A 27 -41.66 -35.32 -9.82
CA HIS A 27 -42.48 -34.30 -10.47
C HIS A 27 -42.42 -32.93 -9.75
N ALA A 28 -42.27 -32.93 -8.41
CA ALA A 28 -42.12 -31.69 -7.65
C ALA A 28 -40.76 -31.03 -7.95
N LEU A 29 -39.68 -31.82 -8.05
CA LEU A 29 -38.36 -31.36 -8.48
C LEU A 29 -38.39 -30.79 -9.91
N ASP A 30 -39.05 -31.45 -10.85
CA ASP A 30 -39.21 -30.95 -12.23
C ASP A 30 -39.97 -29.62 -12.26
N THR A 31 -41.02 -29.51 -11.43
CA THR A 31 -41.79 -28.26 -11.31
C THR A 31 -40.91 -27.14 -10.75
N LEU A 32 -40.11 -27.38 -9.72
CA LEU A 32 -39.17 -26.40 -9.17
C LEU A 32 -38.10 -25.98 -10.19
N MET A 33 -37.55 -26.93 -10.96
CA MET A 33 -36.60 -26.64 -12.05
C MET A 33 -37.26 -25.77 -13.14
N SER A 34 -38.51 -26.07 -13.48
CA SER A 34 -39.26 -25.26 -14.45
C SER A 34 -39.44 -23.82 -13.97
N MET A 35 -39.70 -23.62 -12.67
CA MET A 35 -39.80 -22.29 -12.06
C MET A 35 -38.46 -21.56 -12.07
N ALA A 36 -37.35 -22.26 -11.81
CA ALA A 36 -35.99 -21.70 -11.90
C ALA A 36 -35.62 -21.24 -13.32
N LYS A 37 -36.13 -21.91 -14.36
CA LYS A 37 -35.90 -21.57 -15.77
C LYS A 37 -36.78 -20.44 -16.32
N LYS A 38 -37.80 -20.00 -15.58
CA LYS A 38 -38.72 -18.96 -16.06
C LYS A 38 -38.05 -17.59 -16.20
N LYS A 39 -38.66 -16.73 -17.02
CA LYS A 39 -38.19 -15.35 -17.25
C LYS A 39 -38.34 -14.42 -16.04
N GLY A 40 -39.19 -14.76 -15.08
CA GLY A 40 -39.38 -13.97 -13.86
C GLY A 40 -38.17 -14.11 -12.93
N ARG A 41 -37.35 -13.06 -12.81
CA ARG A 41 -36.11 -13.10 -12.02
C ARG A 41 -36.33 -13.42 -10.55
N ASP A 42 -37.35 -12.84 -9.92
CA ASP A 42 -37.64 -13.06 -8.51
C ASP A 42 -38.16 -14.48 -8.25
N GLU A 43 -39.00 -15.01 -9.14
CA GLU A 43 -39.47 -16.40 -9.10
C GLU A 43 -38.28 -17.36 -9.27
N ALA A 44 -37.40 -17.08 -10.24
CA ALA A 44 -36.23 -17.90 -10.52
C ALA A 44 -35.24 -17.92 -9.33
N ILE A 45 -34.95 -16.76 -8.74
CA ILE A 45 -34.04 -16.68 -7.57
C ILE A 45 -34.62 -17.44 -6.38
N GLN A 46 -35.92 -17.26 -6.07
CA GLN A 46 -36.55 -17.97 -4.95
C GLN A 46 -36.59 -19.48 -5.19
N ALA A 47 -36.84 -19.92 -6.43
CA ALA A 47 -36.80 -21.33 -6.79
C ALA A 47 -35.38 -21.91 -6.64
N ILE A 48 -34.34 -21.18 -7.06
CA ILE A 48 -32.95 -21.63 -6.92
C ILE A 48 -32.49 -21.64 -5.46
N ASP A 49 -32.86 -20.64 -4.67
CA ASP A 49 -32.58 -20.61 -3.22
C ASP A 49 -33.23 -21.83 -2.53
N CYS A 50 -34.47 -22.17 -2.90
CA CYS A 50 -35.15 -23.36 -2.41
C CYS A 50 -34.44 -24.66 -2.85
N LEU A 51 -34.12 -24.79 -4.14
CA LEU A 51 -33.38 -25.94 -4.66
C LEU A 51 -32.00 -26.10 -4.01
N MET A 52 -31.30 -25.00 -3.73
CA MET A 52 -30.04 -25.03 -2.99
C MET A 52 -30.23 -25.62 -1.60
N ASN A 53 -31.22 -25.17 -0.83
CA ASN A 53 -31.47 -25.68 0.53
C ASN A 53 -31.83 -27.17 0.49
N LEU A 54 -32.74 -27.58 -0.40
CA LEU A 54 -33.12 -28.99 -0.61
C LEU A 54 -31.90 -29.86 -0.96
N MET A 55 -31.02 -29.36 -1.82
CA MET A 55 -29.79 -30.05 -2.20
C MET A 55 -28.87 -30.25 -1.00
N LEU A 56 -28.70 -29.23 -0.17
CA LEU A 56 -27.77 -29.27 0.97
C LEU A 56 -28.31 -30.11 2.14
N GLU A 57 -29.60 -29.99 2.44
CA GLU A 57 -30.23 -30.60 3.62
C GLU A 57 -30.67 -32.05 3.38
N SER A 58 -31.37 -32.31 2.26
CA SER A 58 -32.13 -33.56 2.09
C SER A 58 -31.66 -34.44 0.92
N ILE A 59 -31.20 -33.85 -0.19
CA ILE A 59 -30.94 -34.60 -1.44
C ILE A 59 -29.50 -35.09 -1.56
N LEU A 60 -28.50 -34.23 -1.33
CA LEU A 60 -27.09 -34.60 -1.56
C LEU A 60 -26.53 -35.39 -0.37
N PRO A 61 -25.90 -36.56 -0.60
CA PRO A 61 -25.19 -37.28 0.44
C PRO A 61 -23.86 -36.60 0.81
N ASN A 62 -23.22 -37.02 1.90
CA ASN A 62 -21.88 -36.54 2.31
C ASN A 62 -20.74 -37.03 1.41
N ARG A 63 -21.06 -37.80 0.36
CA ARG A 63 -20.13 -38.32 -0.65
C ARG A 63 -20.52 -37.80 -2.03
N LYS A 64 -19.62 -37.89 -3.01
CA LYS A 64 -19.97 -37.56 -4.39
C LYS A 64 -21.00 -38.54 -4.98
N LEU A 65 -21.88 -38.04 -5.84
CA LEU A 65 -22.85 -38.84 -6.59
C LEU A 65 -22.13 -39.67 -7.65
N LYS A 66 -22.67 -40.85 -7.95
CA LYS A 66 -22.17 -41.75 -8.99
C LYS A 66 -23.19 -41.86 -10.12
N TYR A 67 -22.71 -42.00 -11.35
CA TYR A 67 -23.60 -42.35 -12.45
C TYR A 67 -24.06 -43.81 -12.30
N PHE A 68 -25.21 -44.15 -12.86
CA PHE A 68 -25.77 -45.50 -12.77
C PHE A 68 -24.78 -46.58 -13.25
N ARG A 69 -24.07 -46.27 -14.35
CA ARG A 69 -23.03 -47.14 -14.94
C ARG A 69 -21.81 -47.38 -14.05
N ASP A 70 -21.54 -46.48 -13.10
CA ASP A 70 -20.37 -46.55 -12.20
C ASP A 70 -20.72 -47.29 -10.89
N GLN A 71 -21.96 -47.76 -10.75
CA GLN A 71 -22.40 -48.54 -9.59
C GLN A 71 -22.04 -50.02 -9.77
N PRO A 72 -21.84 -50.77 -8.67
CA PRO A 72 -21.47 -52.18 -8.72
C PRO A 72 -22.68 -53.06 -9.09
N LEU A 73 -23.07 -53.05 -10.38
CA LEU A 73 -24.25 -53.77 -10.89
C LEU A 73 -24.11 -55.31 -10.80
N ASN A 74 -22.88 -55.83 -10.79
CA ASN A 74 -22.60 -57.27 -10.84
C ASN A 74 -22.40 -57.91 -9.45
N ASP A 75 -22.57 -57.15 -8.36
CA ASP A 75 -22.40 -57.70 -7.01
C ASP A 75 -23.61 -58.60 -6.66
N PRO A 76 -23.39 -59.85 -6.20
CA PRO A 76 -24.47 -60.79 -5.87
C PRO A 76 -25.40 -60.33 -4.73
N LYS A 77 -25.05 -59.27 -3.98
CA LYS A 77 -25.90 -58.68 -2.93
C LYS A 77 -26.83 -57.57 -3.43
N VAL A 78 -26.83 -57.26 -4.73
CA VAL A 78 -27.69 -56.23 -5.31
C VAL A 78 -29.13 -56.71 -5.36
N SER A 79 -30.02 -55.89 -4.82
CA SER A 79 -31.48 -56.08 -4.85
C SER A 79 -32.12 -54.97 -5.69
N ASP A 80 -33.32 -55.21 -6.23
CA ASP A 80 -34.10 -54.23 -7.00
C ASP A 80 -34.22 -52.86 -6.29
N LYS A 81 -34.27 -52.86 -4.96
CA LYS A 81 -34.28 -51.61 -4.17
C LYS A 81 -33.02 -50.77 -4.38
N HIS A 82 -31.85 -51.40 -4.49
CA HIS A 82 -30.59 -50.72 -4.78
C HIS A 82 -30.60 -50.12 -6.19
N LEU A 83 -31.16 -50.84 -7.17
CA LEU A 83 -31.28 -50.36 -8.55
C LEU A 83 -32.13 -49.08 -8.63
N ILE A 84 -33.24 -49.02 -7.89
CA ILE A 84 -34.10 -47.82 -7.83
C ILE A 84 -33.34 -46.64 -7.23
N VAL A 85 -32.64 -46.83 -6.11
CA VAL A 85 -31.86 -45.77 -5.47
C VAL A 85 -30.72 -45.30 -6.38
N TRP A 86 -30.04 -46.21 -7.09
CA TRP A 86 -28.99 -45.86 -8.03
C TRP A 86 -29.52 -45.12 -9.26
N ALA A 87 -30.70 -45.50 -9.77
CA ALA A 87 -31.35 -44.78 -10.86
C ALA A 87 -31.74 -43.36 -10.42
N PHE A 88 -32.23 -43.20 -9.19
CA PHE A 88 -32.49 -41.89 -8.61
C PHE A 88 -31.21 -41.08 -8.40
N GLU A 89 -30.11 -41.70 -7.95
CA GLU A 89 -28.81 -41.04 -7.80
C GLU A 89 -28.29 -40.48 -9.13
N ASP A 90 -28.42 -41.26 -10.20
CA ASP A 90 -28.09 -40.83 -11.57
C ASP A 90 -28.95 -39.65 -12.03
N TYR A 91 -30.26 -39.73 -11.80
CA TYR A 91 -31.20 -38.65 -12.07
C TYR A 91 -30.80 -37.36 -11.33
N ILE A 92 -30.52 -37.42 -10.03
CA ILE A 92 -30.11 -36.27 -9.23
C ILE A 92 -28.78 -35.69 -9.74
N LYS A 93 -27.85 -36.52 -10.19
CA LYS A 93 -26.57 -36.05 -10.74
C LYS A 93 -26.77 -35.23 -12.02
N ASN A 94 -27.65 -35.68 -12.91
CA ASN A 94 -28.02 -34.95 -14.12
C ASN A 94 -28.82 -33.68 -13.79
N TYR A 95 -29.74 -33.77 -12.83
CA TYR A 95 -30.52 -32.64 -12.33
C TYR A 95 -29.64 -31.54 -11.73
N TYR A 96 -28.61 -31.91 -10.96
CA TYR A 96 -27.64 -30.96 -10.39
C TYR A 96 -26.84 -30.25 -11.47
N TYR A 97 -26.42 -30.98 -12.52
CA TYR A 97 -25.76 -30.35 -13.68
C TYR A 97 -26.68 -29.36 -14.39
N GLU A 98 -27.95 -29.72 -14.58
CA GLU A 98 -28.93 -28.81 -15.16
C GLU A 98 -29.16 -27.56 -14.31
N LEU A 99 -29.23 -27.71 -12.98
CA LEU A 99 -29.29 -26.58 -12.04
C LEU A 99 -28.09 -25.64 -12.22
N LEU A 100 -26.88 -26.17 -12.39
CA LEU A 100 -25.69 -25.38 -12.65
C LEU A 100 -25.77 -24.59 -13.96
N CYS A 101 -26.34 -25.16 -15.03
CA CYS A 101 -26.54 -24.44 -16.29
C CYS A 101 -27.49 -23.24 -16.13
N VAL A 102 -28.55 -23.38 -15.31
CA VAL A 102 -29.46 -22.28 -14.99
C VAL A 102 -28.74 -21.20 -14.17
N ILE A 103 -27.97 -21.60 -13.16
CA ILE A 103 -27.14 -20.73 -12.33
C ILE A 103 -26.12 -19.96 -13.19
N GLU A 104 -25.46 -20.63 -14.14
CA GLU A 104 -24.50 -20.02 -15.06
C GLU A 104 -25.16 -18.92 -15.90
N THR A 105 -26.35 -19.18 -16.43
CA THR A 105 -27.13 -18.21 -17.21
C THR A 105 -27.45 -16.98 -16.37
N LEU A 106 -27.95 -17.16 -15.14
CA LEU A 106 -28.30 -16.04 -14.24
C LEU A 106 -27.08 -15.31 -13.68
N SER A 107 -25.91 -15.97 -13.62
CA SER A 107 -24.66 -15.34 -13.21
C SER A 107 -24.21 -14.25 -14.19
N HIS A 108 -24.74 -14.24 -15.42
CA HIS A 108 -24.48 -13.24 -16.46
C HIS A 108 -25.64 -12.24 -16.64
N ASP A 109 -26.66 -12.25 -15.77
CA ASP A 109 -27.80 -11.33 -15.87
C ASP A 109 -27.37 -9.85 -15.77
N VAL A 110 -28.16 -8.96 -16.38
CA VAL A 110 -27.89 -7.51 -16.43
C VAL A 110 -27.93 -6.88 -15.02
N LEU A 111 -28.78 -7.37 -14.13
CA LEU A 111 -28.97 -6.82 -12.79
C LEU A 111 -27.89 -7.27 -11.81
N ILE A 112 -27.30 -6.30 -11.12
CA ILE A 112 -26.23 -6.52 -10.13
C ILE A 112 -26.72 -7.39 -8.96
N PHE A 113 -27.95 -7.14 -8.49
CA PHE A 113 -28.54 -7.87 -7.36
C PHE A 113 -28.64 -9.37 -7.65
N VAL A 114 -29.10 -9.74 -8.85
CA VAL A 114 -29.23 -11.14 -9.30
C VAL A 114 -27.85 -11.79 -9.29
N ARG A 115 -26.85 -11.19 -9.96
CA ARG A 115 -25.48 -11.73 -10.01
C ARG A 115 -24.88 -11.90 -8.61
N GLN A 116 -25.11 -10.95 -7.70
CA GLN A 116 -24.62 -11.05 -6.32
C GLN A 116 -25.29 -12.16 -5.52
N LYS A 117 -26.57 -12.44 -5.74
CA LYS A 117 -27.30 -13.55 -5.12
C LYS A 117 -26.81 -14.89 -5.66
N ILE A 118 -26.70 -15.02 -6.98
CA ILE A 118 -26.17 -16.22 -7.64
C ILE A 118 -24.75 -16.55 -7.17
N ILE A 119 -23.87 -15.56 -7.02
CA ILE A 119 -22.51 -15.78 -6.47
C ILE A 119 -22.55 -16.30 -5.03
N SER A 120 -23.48 -15.81 -4.20
CA SER A 120 -23.66 -16.34 -2.85
C SER A 120 -24.13 -17.80 -2.89
N ILE A 121 -25.04 -18.16 -3.79
CA ILE A 121 -25.53 -19.53 -3.96
C ILE A 121 -24.39 -20.46 -4.41
N ILE A 122 -23.61 -20.06 -5.42
CA ILE A 122 -22.44 -20.83 -5.89
C ILE A 122 -21.45 -21.06 -4.75
N PHE A 123 -21.17 -20.02 -3.95
CA PHE A 123 -20.28 -20.12 -2.79
C PHE A 123 -20.81 -21.10 -1.74
N THR A 124 -22.10 -21.02 -1.38
CA THR A 124 -22.69 -21.92 -0.38
C THR A 124 -22.63 -23.38 -0.84
N LEU A 125 -23.00 -23.65 -2.10
CA LEU A 125 -22.89 -24.99 -2.69
C LEU A 125 -21.45 -25.51 -2.67
N PHE A 126 -20.48 -24.67 -3.01
CA PHE A 126 -19.08 -25.05 -3.05
C PHE A 126 -18.45 -25.22 -1.65
N LYS A 127 -18.91 -24.46 -0.67
CA LYS A 127 -18.43 -24.53 0.71
C LYS A 127 -18.92 -25.79 1.43
N GLU A 128 -20.21 -26.09 1.33
CA GLU A 128 -20.86 -27.16 2.11
C GLU A 128 -20.70 -28.53 1.44
N LYS A 129 -21.21 -28.73 0.21
CA LYS A 129 -21.18 -30.03 -0.51
C LYS A 129 -20.76 -29.87 -1.98
N PRO A 130 -19.45 -29.90 -2.29
CA PRO A 130 -18.93 -29.64 -3.63
C PRO A 130 -18.99 -30.88 -4.56
N GLU A 131 -20.19 -31.19 -5.08
CA GLU A 131 -20.42 -32.31 -6.02
C GLU A 131 -19.69 -32.10 -7.35
N GLN A 132 -20.01 -31.01 -8.06
CA GLN A 132 -19.37 -30.57 -9.32
C GLN A 132 -18.32 -29.48 -9.05
N ASP A 133 -17.34 -29.82 -8.21
CA ASP A 133 -16.30 -28.91 -7.70
C ASP A 133 -15.62 -28.06 -8.79
N GLN A 134 -15.20 -28.66 -9.91
CA GLN A 134 -14.55 -27.94 -11.01
C GLN A 134 -15.47 -26.88 -11.65
N ASN A 135 -16.73 -27.23 -11.92
CA ASN A 135 -17.68 -26.31 -12.55
C ASN A 135 -18.05 -25.15 -11.61
N LEU A 136 -18.31 -25.45 -10.34
CA LEU A 136 -18.57 -24.43 -9.31
C LEU A 136 -17.39 -23.47 -9.15
N MET A 137 -16.17 -24.01 -9.09
CA MET A 137 -14.94 -23.24 -9.00
C MET A 137 -14.77 -22.33 -10.22
N ARG A 138 -14.93 -22.85 -11.43
CA ARG A 138 -14.85 -22.07 -12.67
C ARG A 138 -15.88 -20.95 -12.69
N LEU A 139 -17.13 -21.25 -12.36
CA LEU A 139 -18.20 -20.24 -12.29
C LEU A 139 -17.87 -19.14 -11.29
N LEU A 140 -17.39 -19.49 -10.09
CA LEU A 140 -17.02 -18.52 -9.07
C LEU A 140 -15.82 -17.67 -9.51
N VAL A 141 -14.73 -18.30 -9.97
CA VAL A 141 -13.49 -17.63 -10.37
C VAL A 141 -13.72 -16.68 -11.55
N ASN A 142 -14.52 -17.09 -12.54
CA ASN A 142 -14.87 -16.23 -13.67
C ASN A 142 -15.54 -14.91 -13.25
N LYS A 143 -16.23 -14.87 -12.10
CA LYS A 143 -16.84 -13.64 -11.57
C LYS A 143 -15.85 -12.61 -11.03
N LEU A 144 -14.57 -12.96 -10.88
CA LEU A 144 -13.51 -11.96 -10.64
C LEU A 144 -13.35 -10.98 -11.81
N GLY A 145 -13.75 -11.40 -13.02
CA GLY A 145 -13.75 -10.57 -14.22
C GLY A 145 -15.04 -9.78 -14.48
N ASP A 146 -15.98 -9.72 -13.53
CA ASP A 146 -17.27 -9.05 -13.74
C ASP A 146 -17.12 -7.55 -14.10
N LYS A 147 -18.10 -7.03 -14.85
CA LYS A 147 -18.16 -5.61 -15.20
C LYS A 147 -18.43 -4.71 -13.98
N GLU A 148 -18.99 -5.25 -12.90
CA GLU A 148 -19.27 -4.49 -11.69
C GLU A 148 -18.27 -4.76 -10.58
N ARG A 149 -17.63 -3.68 -10.10
CA ARG A 149 -16.61 -3.75 -9.04
C ARG A 149 -17.11 -4.42 -7.76
N LYS A 150 -18.37 -4.17 -7.38
CA LYS A 150 -19.01 -4.77 -6.20
C LYS A 150 -19.13 -6.29 -6.30
N VAL A 151 -19.31 -6.80 -7.52
CA VAL A 151 -19.47 -8.23 -7.80
C VAL A 151 -18.10 -8.91 -7.73
N ALA A 152 -17.10 -8.34 -8.40
CA ALA A 152 -15.72 -8.84 -8.37
C ALA A 152 -15.12 -8.80 -6.95
N SER A 153 -15.34 -7.72 -6.19
CA SER A 153 -14.85 -7.62 -4.80
C SER A 153 -15.52 -8.62 -3.87
N LYS A 154 -16.84 -8.85 -4.01
CA LYS A 154 -17.56 -9.87 -3.24
C LYS A 154 -17.04 -11.27 -3.58
N THR A 155 -16.80 -11.54 -4.85
CA THR A 155 -16.22 -12.81 -5.32
C THR A 155 -14.84 -13.05 -4.70
N SER A 156 -13.98 -12.03 -4.70
CA SER A 156 -12.66 -12.05 -4.05
C SER A 156 -12.77 -12.41 -2.56
N TYR A 157 -13.71 -11.79 -1.84
CA TYR A 157 -13.97 -12.09 -0.44
C TYR A 157 -14.42 -13.54 -0.20
N LEU A 158 -15.37 -14.05 -1.00
CA LEU A 158 -15.88 -15.41 -0.86
C LEU A 158 -14.82 -16.47 -1.17
N ILE A 159 -13.95 -16.24 -2.15
CA ILE A 159 -12.82 -17.14 -2.44
C ILE A 159 -11.87 -17.23 -1.24
N ASN A 160 -11.58 -16.13 -0.54
CA ASN A 160 -10.75 -16.19 0.65
C ASN A 160 -11.38 -17.01 1.77
N GLN A 161 -12.70 -16.91 1.95
CA GLN A 161 -13.40 -17.76 2.91
C GLN A 161 -13.29 -19.25 2.56
N ILE A 162 -13.31 -19.61 1.27
CA ILE A 162 -13.09 -20.99 0.83
C ILE A 162 -11.68 -21.47 1.16
N PHE A 163 -10.67 -20.60 1.02
CA PHE A 163 -9.29 -20.96 1.36
C PHE A 163 -9.13 -21.32 2.85
N GLU A 164 -9.93 -20.73 3.73
CA GLU A 164 -9.94 -21.06 5.16
C GLU A 164 -10.60 -22.41 5.44
N VAL A 165 -11.73 -22.69 4.77
CA VAL A 165 -12.52 -23.93 5.01
C VAL A 165 -11.90 -25.16 4.34
N HIS A 166 -11.36 -25.03 3.12
CA HIS A 166 -10.88 -26.16 2.30
C HIS A 166 -9.42 -26.01 1.86
N PRO A 167 -8.43 -26.24 2.76
CA PRO A 167 -7.01 -26.06 2.44
C PRO A 167 -6.51 -26.88 1.25
N LEU A 168 -7.00 -28.11 1.10
CA LEU A 168 -6.60 -29.04 0.01
C LEU A 168 -7.02 -28.54 -1.38
N ARG A 169 -7.99 -27.62 -1.46
CA ARG A 169 -8.52 -27.09 -2.73
C ARG A 169 -7.83 -25.80 -3.17
N ARG A 170 -7.00 -25.19 -2.32
CA ARG A 170 -6.30 -23.92 -2.60
C ARG A 170 -5.52 -23.97 -3.90
N LEU A 171 -4.72 -25.03 -4.11
CA LEU A 171 -3.89 -25.16 -5.31
C LEU A 171 -4.72 -25.22 -6.60
N GLN A 172 -5.88 -25.88 -6.55
CA GLN A 172 -6.77 -26.03 -7.71
C GLN A 172 -7.43 -24.68 -8.06
N ILE A 173 -7.90 -23.93 -7.06
CA ILE A 173 -8.46 -22.59 -7.25
C ILE A 173 -7.39 -21.63 -7.79
N ILE A 174 -6.14 -21.72 -7.30
CA ILE A 174 -5.04 -20.89 -7.80
C ILE A 174 -4.74 -21.18 -9.27
N LYS A 175 -4.75 -22.45 -9.68
CA LYS A 175 -4.60 -22.85 -11.10
C LYS A 175 -5.74 -22.32 -11.96
N GLU A 176 -6.97 -22.30 -11.45
CA GLU A 176 -8.11 -21.73 -12.17
C GLU A 176 -7.98 -20.20 -12.31
N ILE A 177 -7.57 -19.52 -11.24
CA ILE A 177 -7.30 -18.08 -11.26
C ILE A 177 -6.14 -17.76 -12.24
N GLU A 178 -5.10 -18.58 -12.25
CA GLU A 178 -4.00 -18.48 -13.23
C GLU A 178 -4.51 -18.54 -14.66
N GLN A 179 -5.35 -19.52 -14.98
CA GLN A 179 -5.94 -19.65 -16.33
C GLN A 179 -6.75 -18.40 -16.70
N LEU A 180 -7.55 -17.86 -15.78
CA LEU A 180 -8.33 -16.64 -16.00
C LEU A 180 -7.45 -15.41 -16.25
N ILE A 181 -6.41 -15.22 -15.45
CA ILE A 181 -5.56 -14.02 -15.48
C ILE A 181 -4.57 -14.08 -16.66
N LEU A 182 -4.02 -15.25 -16.97
CA LEU A 182 -3.03 -15.41 -18.05
C LEU A 182 -3.66 -15.49 -19.44
N PHE A 183 -4.98 -15.69 -19.54
CA PHE A 183 -5.69 -15.77 -20.81
C PHE A 183 -5.36 -14.56 -21.72
N PRO A 184 -5.10 -14.76 -23.03
CA PRO A 184 -4.68 -13.67 -23.92
C PRO A 184 -5.67 -12.50 -23.98
N THR A 185 -6.96 -12.77 -23.86
CA THR A 185 -8.04 -11.76 -23.85
C THR A 185 -8.57 -11.49 -22.44
N ALA A 186 -7.79 -11.78 -21.40
CA ALA A 186 -8.20 -11.55 -20.02
C ALA A 186 -8.56 -10.07 -19.79
N ASN A 187 -9.67 -9.86 -19.09
CA ASN A 187 -10.10 -8.52 -18.67
C ASN A 187 -9.09 -7.94 -17.65
N GLU A 188 -8.68 -6.67 -17.81
CA GLU A 188 -7.82 -5.98 -16.84
C GLU A 188 -8.36 -6.03 -15.40
N ARG A 189 -9.69 -6.10 -15.25
CA ARG A 189 -10.33 -6.28 -13.94
C ARG A 189 -10.13 -7.66 -13.38
N ALA A 190 -10.22 -8.70 -14.22
CA ALA A 190 -9.93 -10.06 -13.81
C ALA A 190 -8.47 -10.17 -13.37
N LEU A 191 -7.57 -9.53 -14.11
CA LEU A 191 -6.15 -9.40 -13.78
C LEU A 191 -5.94 -8.73 -12.40
N TYR A 192 -6.55 -7.56 -12.18
CA TYR A 192 -6.41 -6.80 -10.94
C TYR A 192 -7.02 -7.52 -9.71
N TYR A 193 -8.29 -7.95 -9.79
CA TYR A 193 -8.96 -8.63 -8.68
C TYR A 193 -8.37 -10.03 -8.44
N GLY A 194 -7.96 -10.72 -9.50
CA GLY A 194 -7.26 -11.99 -9.39
C GLY A 194 -5.95 -11.85 -8.61
N VAL A 195 -5.08 -10.90 -8.97
CA VAL A 195 -3.83 -10.64 -8.22
C VAL A 195 -4.12 -10.23 -6.76
N ILE A 196 -5.15 -9.41 -6.51
CA ILE A 196 -5.53 -9.05 -5.13
C ILE A 196 -5.96 -10.26 -4.31
N THR A 197 -6.78 -11.15 -4.89
CA THR A 197 -7.20 -12.38 -4.22
C THR A 197 -6.00 -13.28 -3.93
N LEU A 198 -5.09 -13.47 -4.89
CA LEU A 198 -3.87 -14.26 -4.66
C LEU A 198 -2.99 -13.65 -3.56
N ASN A 199 -2.90 -12.31 -3.49
CA ASN A 199 -2.15 -11.60 -2.46
C ASN A 199 -2.74 -11.73 -1.05
N GLN A 200 -4.02 -12.12 -0.92
CA GLN A 200 -4.68 -12.26 0.37
C GLN A 200 -4.45 -13.64 1.01
N ILE A 201 -3.96 -14.63 0.26
CA ILE A 201 -3.67 -15.99 0.73
C ILE A 201 -2.71 -15.95 1.93
N ILE A 202 -3.10 -16.60 3.02
CA ILE A 202 -2.28 -16.74 4.22
C ILE A 202 -1.46 -18.02 4.10
N PHE A 203 -0.13 -17.85 4.15
CA PHE A 203 0.81 -18.96 4.08
C PHE A 203 1.09 -19.53 5.47
N THR A 204 1.17 -20.86 5.52
CA THR A 204 1.78 -21.61 6.61
C THR A 204 3.06 -22.28 6.11
N LYS A 205 3.92 -22.79 7.01
CA LYS A 205 5.15 -23.52 6.62
C LYS A 205 4.88 -24.76 5.75
N LYS A 206 3.65 -25.28 5.73
CA LYS A 206 3.24 -26.44 4.92
C LYS A 206 2.91 -26.08 3.47
N ASP A 207 2.60 -24.81 3.18
CA ASP A 207 2.10 -24.35 1.88
C ASP A 207 3.22 -24.09 0.85
N THR A 208 4.27 -24.91 0.85
CA THR A 208 5.46 -24.72 -0.01
C THR A 208 5.12 -24.82 -1.51
N GLU A 209 4.33 -25.82 -1.91
CA GLU A 209 3.88 -26.00 -3.30
C GLU A 209 3.02 -24.82 -3.79
N VAL A 210 2.15 -24.32 -2.91
CA VAL A 210 1.29 -23.17 -3.18
C VAL A 210 2.13 -21.91 -3.35
N ALA A 211 3.11 -21.68 -2.47
CA ALA A 211 4.02 -20.54 -2.56
C ALA A 211 4.85 -20.58 -3.85
N ASN A 212 5.40 -21.74 -4.22
CA ASN A 212 6.14 -21.93 -5.48
C ASN A 212 5.27 -21.57 -6.68
N LYS A 213 4.05 -22.12 -6.75
CA LYS A 213 3.13 -21.87 -7.86
C LYS A 213 2.74 -20.40 -7.98
N LEU A 214 2.53 -19.72 -6.84
CA LEU A 214 2.23 -18.28 -6.83
C LEU A 214 3.40 -17.44 -7.34
N ILE A 215 4.62 -17.78 -6.96
CA ILE A 215 5.82 -17.09 -7.43
C ILE A 215 5.95 -17.20 -8.95
N ASP A 216 5.73 -18.40 -9.51
CA ASP A 216 5.73 -18.61 -10.96
C ASP A 216 4.70 -17.71 -11.65
N ILE A 217 3.45 -17.71 -11.15
CA ILE A 217 2.37 -16.88 -11.69
C ILE A 217 2.76 -15.39 -11.64
N TYR A 218 3.20 -14.91 -10.48
CA TYR A 218 3.57 -13.49 -10.31
C TYR A 218 4.69 -13.09 -11.24
N PHE A 219 5.72 -13.91 -11.42
CA PHE A 219 6.80 -13.59 -12.33
C PHE A 219 6.40 -13.65 -13.81
N VAL A 220 5.53 -14.58 -14.21
CA VAL A 220 4.99 -14.60 -15.59
C VAL A 220 4.19 -13.33 -15.86
N LEU A 221 3.30 -12.94 -14.93
CA LEU A 221 2.54 -11.69 -15.03
C LEU A 221 3.45 -10.46 -15.08
N PHE A 222 4.49 -10.47 -14.26
CA PHE A 222 5.48 -9.40 -14.21
C PHE A 222 6.20 -9.21 -15.55
N THR A 223 6.68 -10.30 -16.16
CA THR A 223 7.32 -10.24 -17.48
C THR A 223 6.36 -9.73 -18.55
N LYS A 224 5.12 -10.23 -18.57
CA LYS A 224 4.08 -9.80 -19.52
C LYS A 224 3.80 -8.30 -19.41
N LEU A 225 3.64 -7.77 -18.19
CA LEU A 225 3.39 -6.33 -17.97
C LEU A 225 4.57 -5.45 -18.40
N LEU A 226 5.80 -5.93 -18.24
CA LEU A 226 6.97 -5.16 -18.65
C LEU A 226 7.19 -5.16 -20.16
N GLU A 227 6.90 -6.27 -20.82
CA GLU A 227 6.91 -6.32 -22.28
C GLU A 227 5.92 -5.34 -22.87
N LEU A 228 4.70 -5.26 -22.33
CA LEU A 228 3.67 -4.29 -22.73
C LEU A 228 4.18 -2.85 -22.57
N LYS A 229 4.69 -2.48 -21.38
CA LYS A 229 5.27 -1.15 -21.15
C LYS A 229 6.45 -0.83 -22.08
N SER A 230 7.29 -1.82 -22.37
CA SER A 230 8.45 -1.60 -23.26
C SER A 230 8.03 -1.37 -24.71
N LYS A 231 6.93 -2.00 -25.16
CA LYS A 231 6.33 -1.79 -26.49
C LYS A 231 5.66 -0.42 -26.58
N GLU A 232 4.95 0.00 -25.54
CA GLU A 232 4.37 1.35 -25.43
C GLU A 232 5.44 2.43 -25.59
N ILE A 233 6.55 2.34 -24.83
CA ILE A 233 7.66 3.30 -24.92
C ILE A 233 8.30 3.35 -26.32
N ARG A 234 8.39 2.20 -27.02
CA ARG A 234 8.93 2.15 -28.40
C ARG A 234 7.95 2.79 -29.39
N ASN A 235 6.66 2.52 -29.25
CA ASN A 235 5.62 3.09 -30.10
C ASN A 235 5.52 4.60 -29.92
N ASP A 236 5.67 5.11 -28.70
CA ASP A 236 5.68 6.55 -28.42
C ASP A 236 6.87 7.29 -29.05
N LYS A 237 8.04 6.64 -29.09
CA LYS A 237 9.23 7.19 -29.77
C LYS A 237 9.06 7.24 -31.29
N ASN A 238 8.36 6.25 -31.87
CA ASN A 238 8.04 6.22 -33.29
C ASN A 238 6.92 7.21 -33.65
N ALA A 239 5.92 7.37 -32.79
CA ALA A 239 4.84 8.36 -32.96
C ALA A 239 5.36 9.81 -32.88
N LYS A 240 6.36 10.08 -32.03
CA LYS A 240 7.02 11.40 -31.95
C LYS A 240 7.86 11.74 -33.19
N LYS A 241 8.34 10.75 -33.95
CA LYS A 241 8.99 10.99 -35.25
C LYS A 241 8.01 11.38 -36.37
N ASN A 242 6.72 11.01 -36.25
CA ASN A 242 5.70 11.27 -37.28
C ASN A 242 4.72 12.40 -36.93
N LYS A 243 4.86 13.10 -35.79
CA LYS A 243 3.93 14.17 -35.37
C LYS A 243 4.45 15.59 -35.67
N LYS A 244 4.70 15.87 -36.95
CA LYS A 244 4.52 17.22 -37.53
C LYS A 244 3.21 17.20 -38.32
N GLN A 245 2.10 17.42 -37.61
CA GLN A 245 0.77 17.87 -38.08
C GLN A 245 -0.36 17.20 -37.28
N SER A 246 -1.40 18.00 -37.04
CA SER A 246 -2.67 17.73 -36.36
C SER A 246 -2.72 17.78 -34.82
N THR A 247 -3.21 18.93 -34.37
CA THR A 247 -3.73 19.28 -33.06
C THR A 247 -5.09 18.62 -32.83
N LYS A 248 -5.12 17.51 -32.07
CA LYS A 248 -6.30 17.01 -31.34
C LYS A 248 -5.80 16.07 -30.25
N LYS A 249 -5.49 16.60 -29.07
CA LYS A 249 -4.76 15.87 -28.01
C LYS A 249 -5.26 16.28 -26.61
N SER A 250 -6.50 15.91 -26.29
CA SER A 250 -7.06 16.18 -24.95
C SER A 250 -8.01 15.10 -24.40
N LYS A 251 -8.36 14.05 -25.17
CA LYS A 251 -9.18 12.91 -24.68
C LYS A 251 -8.43 11.57 -24.62
N GLU A 252 -7.29 11.44 -25.31
CA GLU A 252 -6.44 10.25 -25.22
C GLU A 252 -5.54 10.28 -23.99
N ASP A 253 -4.99 11.45 -23.64
CA ASP A 253 -4.04 11.60 -22.53
C ASP A 253 -4.64 11.12 -21.18
N ASP A 254 -5.92 11.42 -20.88
CA ASP A 254 -6.63 10.97 -19.66
C ASP A 254 -6.81 9.44 -19.56
N LYS A 255 -6.96 8.74 -20.69
CA LYS A 255 -7.12 7.27 -20.69
C LYS A 255 -5.77 6.58 -20.46
N THR A 256 -4.73 7.05 -21.13
CA THR A 256 -3.35 6.56 -20.95
C THR A 256 -2.85 6.77 -19.52
N GLU A 257 -3.13 7.93 -18.90
CA GLU A 257 -2.75 8.17 -17.51
C GLU A 257 -3.45 7.20 -16.54
N HIS A 258 -4.74 6.92 -16.75
CA HIS A 258 -5.48 5.97 -15.93
C HIS A 258 -4.95 4.54 -16.09
N GLU A 259 -4.64 4.10 -17.31
CA GLU A 259 -4.03 2.80 -17.60
C GLU A 259 -2.63 2.67 -16.97
N ASP A 260 -1.81 3.71 -17.03
CA ASP A 260 -0.48 3.75 -16.41
C ASP A 260 -0.54 3.64 -14.88
N ILE A 261 -1.52 4.31 -14.26
CA ILE A 261 -1.77 4.23 -12.81
C ILE A 261 -2.23 2.82 -12.41
N VAL A 262 -3.12 2.20 -13.20
CA VAL A 262 -3.58 0.83 -12.94
C VAL A 262 -2.43 -0.15 -13.07
N ASN A 263 -1.60 -0.02 -14.11
CA ASN A 263 -0.41 -0.84 -14.29
C ASN A 263 0.62 -0.64 -13.17
N SER A 264 0.80 0.59 -12.66
CA SER A 264 1.66 0.88 -11.51
C SER A 264 1.15 0.20 -10.22
N LYS A 265 -0.16 0.27 -9.95
CA LYS A 265 -0.78 -0.40 -8.80
C LYS A 265 -0.68 -1.92 -8.91
N LEU A 266 -0.87 -2.47 -10.11
CA LEU A 266 -0.76 -3.89 -10.36
C LEU A 266 0.68 -4.41 -10.17
N VAL A 267 1.67 -3.70 -10.70
CA VAL A 267 3.09 -4.06 -10.47
C VAL A 267 3.45 -4.02 -8.99
N ALA A 268 2.97 -3.00 -8.25
CA ALA A 268 3.16 -2.94 -6.80
C ALA A 268 2.48 -4.11 -6.08
N ALA A 269 1.28 -4.50 -6.51
CA ALA A 269 0.57 -5.65 -5.96
C ALA A 269 1.32 -6.96 -6.24
N ILE A 270 1.81 -7.18 -7.46
CA ILE A 270 2.59 -8.37 -7.83
C ILE A 270 3.87 -8.46 -6.98
N LEU A 271 4.65 -7.38 -6.86
CA LEU A 271 5.87 -7.38 -6.05
C LEU A 271 5.60 -7.65 -4.57
N THR A 272 4.49 -7.13 -4.04
CA THR A 272 4.05 -7.42 -2.67
C THR A 272 3.74 -8.91 -2.51
N GLY A 273 3.07 -9.51 -3.51
CA GLY A 273 2.78 -10.94 -3.56
C GLY A 273 4.03 -11.80 -3.55
N VAL A 274 5.01 -11.46 -4.38
CA VAL A 274 6.30 -12.17 -4.45
C VAL A 274 7.05 -12.07 -3.11
N ASN A 275 7.17 -10.87 -2.54
CA ASN A 275 7.84 -10.67 -1.23
C ASN A 275 7.18 -11.48 -0.10
N ARG A 276 5.86 -11.68 -0.16
CA ARG A 276 5.12 -12.47 0.83
C ARG A 276 5.31 -13.97 0.63
N ALA A 277 5.23 -14.44 -0.61
CA ALA A 277 5.36 -15.86 -0.95
C ALA A 277 6.80 -16.38 -0.81
N TYR A 278 7.80 -15.52 -1.04
CA TYR A 278 9.23 -15.87 -1.06
C TYR A 278 9.66 -16.67 0.19
N LYS A 279 9.27 -16.21 1.38
CA LYS A 279 9.65 -16.83 2.66
C LYS A 279 9.16 -18.27 2.85
N PHE A 280 8.16 -18.67 2.08
CA PHE A 280 7.52 -19.99 2.16
C PHE A 280 7.82 -20.85 0.93
N ALA A 281 8.43 -20.27 -0.10
CA ALA A 281 8.74 -20.95 -1.34
C ALA A 281 10.12 -21.62 -1.26
N LYS A 282 10.23 -22.77 -1.91
CA LYS A 282 11.49 -23.47 -2.19
C LYS A 282 11.65 -23.48 -3.70
N VAL A 283 12.14 -22.37 -4.25
CA VAL A 283 12.34 -22.21 -5.70
C VAL A 283 13.84 -22.16 -5.95
N ASP A 284 14.31 -22.87 -6.97
CA ASP A 284 15.72 -22.91 -7.36
C ASP A 284 16.25 -21.51 -7.71
N HIS A 285 17.45 -21.17 -7.23
CA HIS A 285 18.08 -19.86 -7.43
C HIS A 285 18.17 -19.46 -8.92
N ASN A 286 18.35 -20.44 -9.82
CA ASN A 286 18.44 -20.23 -11.27
C ASN A 286 17.19 -19.54 -11.86
N VAL A 287 15.99 -19.84 -11.32
CA VAL A 287 14.74 -19.23 -11.78
C VAL A 287 14.72 -17.75 -11.43
N TYR A 288 15.22 -17.38 -10.25
CA TYR A 288 15.32 -15.98 -9.83
C TYR A 288 16.39 -15.23 -10.59
N GLU A 289 17.56 -15.83 -10.81
CA GLU A 289 18.68 -15.20 -11.49
C GLU A 289 18.31 -14.75 -12.90
N SER A 290 17.58 -15.58 -13.65
CA SER A 290 17.06 -15.23 -14.98
C SER A 290 16.17 -13.97 -14.96
N ARG A 291 15.49 -13.71 -13.83
CA ARG A 291 14.53 -12.61 -13.65
C ARG A 291 15.11 -11.42 -12.87
N LEU A 292 16.30 -11.54 -12.27
CA LEU A 292 16.96 -10.45 -11.53
C LEU A 292 17.21 -9.23 -12.41
N ASN A 293 17.65 -9.43 -13.66
CA ASN A 293 17.87 -8.33 -14.59
C ASN A 293 16.61 -7.50 -14.83
N VAL A 294 15.46 -8.16 -14.82
CA VAL A 294 14.15 -7.53 -14.97
C VAL A 294 13.79 -6.71 -13.73
N LEU A 295 14.08 -7.23 -12.53
CA LEU A 295 13.89 -6.52 -11.26
C LEU A 295 14.76 -5.26 -11.17
N TYR A 296 16.05 -5.34 -11.51
CA TYR A 296 16.93 -4.16 -11.56
C TYR A 296 16.49 -3.13 -12.62
N ARG A 297 15.89 -3.58 -13.72
CA ARG A 297 15.32 -2.65 -14.70
C ARG A 297 14.11 -1.91 -14.13
N ILE A 298 13.27 -2.59 -13.34
CA ILE A 298 12.13 -1.97 -12.66
C ILE A 298 12.58 -0.91 -11.66
N THR A 299 13.63 -1.17 -10.87
CA THR A 299 14.09 -0.18 -9.87
C THR A 299 14.41 1.16 -10.52
N CYS A 300 14.86 1.15 -11.78
CA CYS A 300 15.12 2.35 -12.56
C CYS A 300 13.85 2.96 -13.19
N ILE A 301 12.95 2.17 -13.78
CA ILE A 301 11.83 2.67 -14.59
C ILE A 301 10.57 3.00 -13.76
N GLY A 302 10.31 2.23 -12.71
CA GLY A 302 9.07 2.32 -11.93
C GLY A 302 8.91 3.61 -11.11
N THR A 303 7.77 3.74 -10.43
CA THR A 303 7.67 4.73 -9.35
C THR A 303 8.61 4.32 -8.20
N PHE A 304 9.07 5.26 -7.38
CA PHE A 304 9.98 4.93 -6.28
C PHE A 304 9.40 3.88 -5.32
N ASN A 305 8.07 3.88 -5.12
CA ASN A 305 7.39 2.87 -4.31
C ASN A 305 7.53 1.45 -4.88
N ILE A 306 7.48 1.31 -6.21
CA ILE A 306 7.73 0.03 -6.90
C ILE A 306 9.21 -0.34 -6.76
N SER A 307 10.11 0.65 -6.90
CA SER A 307 11.55 0.43 -6.73
C SER A 307 11.91 -0.08 -5.34
N ILE A 308 11.31 0.45 -4.27
CA ILE A 308 11.50 -0.06 -2.89
C ILE A 308 11.10 -1.54 -2.80
N GLN A 309 9.92 -1.90 -3.33
CA GLN A 309 9.41 -3.28 -3.29
C GLN A 309 10.31 -4.25 -4.06
N ALA A 310 10.81 -3.81 -5.24
CA ALA A 310 11.74 -4.58 -6.03
C ALA A 310 13.10 -4.71 -5.33
N LEU A 311 13.62 -3.64 -4.71
CA LEU A 311 14.87 -3.69 -3.94
C LEU A 311 14.75 -4.61 -2.72
N MET A 312 13.58 -4.68 -2.06
CA MET A 312 13.35 -5.64 -0.98
C MET A 312 13.41 -7.10 -1.46
N LEU A 313 12.86 -7.38 -2.63
CA LEU A 313 12.96 -8.72 -3.22
C LEU A 313 14.40 -9.06 -3.59
N ILE A 314 15.10 -8.10 -4.22
CA ILE A 314 16.52 -8.25 -4.57
C ILE A 314 17.35 -8.46 -3.30
N TYR A 315 17.07 -7.74 -2.21
CA TYR A 315 17.75 -7.91 -0.94
C TYR A 315 17.67 -9.36 -0.45
N HIS A 316 16.46 -9.92 -0.39
CA HIS A 316 16.25 -11.30 0.04
C HIS A 316 17.02 -12.32 -0.80
N ILE A 317 17.10 -12.12 -2.12
CA ILE A 317 17.88 -12.98 -3.03
C ILE A 317 19.39 -12.74 -2.85
N SER A 318 19.81 -11.50 -2.57
CA SER A 318 21.21 -11.11 -2.46
C SER A 318 21.91 -11.64 -1.21
N CYS A 319 21.15 -12.01 -0.17
CA CYS A 319 21.69 -12.62 1.05
C CYS A 319 22.30 -14.01 0.80
N GLU A 320 22.02 -14.65 -0.35
CA GLU A 320 22.42 -16.03 -0.64
C GLU A 320 23.74 -16.11 -1.46
N GLY A 321 24.23 -15.01 -2.05
CA GLY A 321 25.43 -15.03 -2.89
C GLY A 321 26.19 -13.70 -2.95
N GLU A 322 27.53 -13.77 -2.86
CA GLU A 322 28.40 -12.59 -2.73
C GLU A 322 28.35 -11.66 -3.97
N SER A 323 28.42 -12.21 -5.19
CA SER A 323 28.35 -11.40 -6.43
C SER A 323 27.01 -10.66 -6.57
N LEU A 324 25.91 -11.28 -6.12
CA LEU A 324 24.58 -10.68 -6.12
C LEU A 324 24.49 -9.56 -5.07
N SER A 325 25.15 -9.73 -3.93
CA SER A 325 25.25 -8.72 -2.87
C SER A 325 25.87 -7.43 -3.38
N GLU A 326 26.99 -7.47 -4.12
CA GLU A 326 27.67 -6.26 -4.59
C GLU A 326 26.82 -5.45 -5.56
N ARG A 327 26.13 -6.15 -6.48
CA ARG A 327 25.20 -5.52 -7.40
C ARG A 327 24.02 -4.88 -6.67
N PHE A 328 23.49 -5.54 -5.64
CA PHE A 328 22.43 -5.00 -4.79
C PHE A 328 22.87 -3.73 -4.07
N TYR A 329 23.98 -3.75 -3.34
CA TYR A 329 24.45 -2.57 -2.61
C TYR A 329 24.79 -1.41 -3.54
N ARG A 330 25.33 -1.67 -4.73
CA ARG A 330 25.54 -0.62 -5.73
C ARG A 330 24.24 0.04 -6.17
N SER A 331 23.18 -0.74 -6.37
CA SER A 331 21.86 -0.23 -6.72
C SER A 331 21.17 0.49 -5.56
N LEU A 332 21.30 -0.01 -4.33
CA LEU A 332 20.77 0.64 -3.12
C LEU A 332 21.51 1.95 -2.84
N TYR A 333 22.82 1.99 -3.04
CA TYR A 333 23.62 3.20 -2.89
C TYR A 333 23.22 4.26 -3.91
N GLN A 334 22.95 3.85 -5.15
CA GLN A 334 22.43 4.74 -6.19
C GLN A 334 21.02 5.25 -5.86
N SER A 335 20.15 4.44 -5.23
CA SER A 335 18.78 4.87 -4.91
C SER A 335 18.70 5.99 -3.89
N LEU A 336 19.75 6.21 -3.08
CA LEU A 336 19.84 7.37 -2.18
C LEU A 336 19.86 8.70 -2.94
N LEU A 337 20.42 8.73 -4.16
CA LEU A 337 20.48 9.94 -4.99
C LEU A 337 19.28 10.07 -5.93
N ASP A 338 18.27 9.20 -5.83
CA ASP A 338 17.09 9.25 -6.69
C ASP A 338 16.15 10.39 -6.26
N PRO A 339 15.92 11.42 -7.09
CA PRO A 339 15.03 12.53 -6.75
C PRO A 339 13.59 12.10 -6.43
N ARG A 340 13.18 10.92 -6.89
CA ARG A 340 11.85 10.36 -6.60
C ARG A 340 11.70 9.93 -5.13
N LEU A 341 12.81 9.74 -4.41
CA LEU A 341 12.80 9.41 -2.98
C LEU A 341 12.10 10.51 -2.17
N CYS A 342 12.42 11.80 -2.39
CA CYS A 342 11.82 12.93 -1.66
C CYS A 342 10.29 13.03 -1.80
N ARG A 343 9.73 12.53 -2.90
CA ARG A 343 8.28 12.54 -3.18
C ARG A 343 7.59 11.23 -2.79
N SER A 344 8.32 10.26 -2.23
CA SER A 344 7.76 8.97 -1.86
C SER A 344 6.82 9.08 -0.66
N SER A 345 5.80 8.24 -0.61
CA SER A 345 4.95 8.05 0.57
C SER A 345 5.39 6.88 1.45
N LYS A 346 6.50 6.22 1.09
CA LYS A 346 6.97 4.95 1.69
C LYS A 346 8.37 5.08 2.32
N HIS A 347 8.70 6.25 2.85
CA HIS A 347 9.96 6.54 3.54
C HIS A 347 10.32 5.51 4.62
N ALA A 348 9.39 5.15 5.51
CA ALA A 348 9.62 4.10 6.53
C ALA A 348 10.11 2.79 5.92
N MET A 349 9.44 2.33 4.85
CA MET A 349 9.76 1.05 4.20
C MET A 349 11.16 1.08 3.58
N TYR A 350 11.56 2.23 3.02
CA TYR A 350 12.89 2.42 2.48
C TYR A 350 13.98 2.46 3.57
N LEU A 351 13.78 3.25 4.64
CA LEU A 351 14.70 3.30 5.78
C LEU A 351 14.85 1.93 6.44
N ASN A 352 13.76 1.17 6.55
CA ASN A 352 13.76 -0.19 7.09
C ASN A 352 14.53 -1.18 6.21
N LEU A 353 14.45 -1.06 4.89
CA LEU A 353 15.28 -1.84 3.98
C LEU A 353 16.75 -1.46 4.15
N LEU A 354 17.05 -0.16 4.22
CA LEU A 354 18.41 0.35 4.39
C LEU A 354 19.02 -0.14 5.71
N PHE A 355 18.28 -0.04 6.81
CA PHE A 355 18.70 -0.55 8.12
C PHE A 355 19.06 -2.03 8.06
N LYS A 356 18.16 -2.87 7.52
CA LYS A 356 18.39 -4.32 7.42
C LYS A 356 19.62 -4.64 6.58
N ALA A 357 19.72 -4.03 5.41
CA ALA A 357 20.86 -4.22 4.52
C ALA A 357 22.17 -3.83 5.19
N LEU A 358 22.26 -2.66 5.83
CA LEU A 358 23.50 -2.19 6.44
C LEU A 358 23.84 -2.93 7.74
N LYS A 359 22.83 -3.37 8.49
CA LYS A 359 23.03 -4.16 9.70
C LYS A 359 23.69 -5.50 9.40
N ASP A 360 23.27 -6.16 8.33
CA ASP A 360 23.73 -7.50 7.93
C ASP A 360 24.99 -7.44 7.02
N ASP A 361 25.53 -6.24 6.75
CA ASP A 361 26.66 -6.04 5.84
C ASP A 361 28.03 -6.30 6.53
N PRO A 362 28.86 -7.24 6.04
CA PRO A 362 30.19 -7.48 6.61
C PRO A 362 31.22 -6.36 6.30
N LYS A 363 31.00 -5.53 5.28
CA LYS A 363 31.99 -4.52 4.82
C LYS A 363 31.73 -3.16 5.47
N VAL A 364 32.41 -2.83 6.57
CA VAL A 364 32.22 -1.56 7.32
C VAL A 364 32.44 -0.31 6.44
N ILE A 365 33.44 -0.30 5.56
CA ILE A 365 33.72 0.81 4.63
C ILE A 365 32.49 1.15 3.76
N ARG A 366 31.74 0.12 3.36
CA ARG A 366 30.51 0.30 2.60
C ARG A 366 29.43 0.95 3.46
N VAL A 367 29.27 0.50 4.71
CA VAL A 367 28.33 1.09 5.67
C VAL A 367 28.64 2.57 5.92
N GLU A 368 29.90 2.93 6.12
CA GLU A 368 30.34 4.33 6.28
C GLU A 368 29.97 5.17 5.05
N ALA A 369 30.20 4.66 3.84
CA ALA A 369 29.81 5.34 2.60
C ALA A 369 28.29 5.58 2.50
N PHE A 370 27.48 4.60 2.94
CA PHE A 370 26.03 4.74 3.00
C PHE A 370 25.59 5.79 4.02
N ILE A 371 26.17 5.79 5.23
CA ILE A 371 25.87 6.77 6.27
C ILE A 371 26.24 8.17 5.80
N LYS A 372 27.46 8.36 5.25
CA LYS A 372 27.93 9.64 4.71
C LYS A 372 26.95 10.22 3.69
N ARG A 373 26.58 9.41 2.68
CA ARG A 373 25.64 9.82 1.65
C ARG A 373 24.24 10.06 2.21
N LEU A 374 23.78 9.24 3.15
CA LEU A 374 22.47 9.41 3.78
C LEU A 374 22.36 10.78 4.48
N ILE A 375 23.37 11.16 5.26
CA ILE A 375 23.39 12.45 5.96
C ILE A 375 23.48 13.61 4.97
N GLN A 376 24.23 13.46 3.87
CA GLN A 376 24.27 14.46 2.79
C GLN A 376 22.90 14.67 2.14
N ILE A 377 22.15 13.61 1.87
CA ILE A 377 20.81 13.76 1.27
C ILE A 377 19.77 14.25 2.27
N CYS A 378 19.96 14.03 3.59
CA CYS A 378 19.07 14.55 4.62
C CYS A 378 18.87 16.07 4.50
N GLY A 379 19.86 16.82 3.97
CA GLY A 379 19.74 18.27 3.74
C GLY A 379 18.66 18.65 2.71
N HIS A 380 18.17 17.70 1.92
CA HIS A 380 17.13 17.88 0.90
C HIS A 380 15.79 17.23 1.31
N HIS A 381 15.69 16.74 2.54
CA HIS A 381 14.53 15.99 3.03
C HIS A 381 13.74 16.76 4.10
N LEU A 382 12.49 16.33 4.31
CA LEU A 382 11.63 16.88 5.35
C LEU A 382 11.99 16.29 6.74
N PRO A 383 11.69 16.99 7.85
CA PRO A 383 12.00 16.55 9.20
C PRO A 383 11.64 15.09 9.54
N PRO A 384 10.49 14.53 9.10
CA PRO A 384 10.18 13.11 9.31
C PRO A 384 11.31 12.19 8.86
N PHE A 385 11.72 12.34 7.59
CA PHE A 385 12.73 11.46 7.02
C PHE A 385 14.07 11.60 7.74
N ILE A 386 14.45 12.83 8.12
CA ILE A 386 15.70 13.11 8.85
C ILE A 386 15.67 12.42 10.22
N CYS A 387 14.60 12.59 11.00
CA CYS A 387 14.45 11.92 12.29
C CYS A 387 14.56 10.39 12.17
N GLY A 388 13.90 9.80 11.17
CA GLY A 388 13.99 8.36 10.91
C GLY A 388 15.39 7.90 10.49
N ALA A 389 16.10 8.69 9.68
CA ALA A 389 17.47 8.40 9.27
C ALA A 389 18.44 8.46 10.45
N PHE A 390 18.32 9.47 11.32
CA PHE A 390 19.16 9.62 12.51
C PHE A 390 18.94 8.51 13.53
N TYR A 391 17.68 8.13 13.80
CA TYR A 391 17.39 6.96 14.63
C TYR A 391 17.99 5.67 14.07
N MET A 392 17.85 5.46 12.75
CA MET A 392 18.44 4.30 12.09
C MET A 392 19.97 4.28 12.25
N ILE A 393 20.65 5.43 12.12
CA ILE A 393 22.10 5.56 12.31
C ILE A 393 22.48 5.26 13.77
N SER A 394 21.75 5.80 14.75
CA SER A 394 21.96 5.50 16.18
C SER A 394 21.91 3.99 16.46
N GLU A 395 20.94 3.30 15.87
CA GLU A 395 20.79 1.84 16.02
C GLU A 395 21.86 1.03 15.27
N LEU A 396 22.35 1.51 14.13
CA LEU A 396 23.50 0.91 13.45
C LEU A 396 24.79 1.07 14.26
N ILE A 397 25.00 2.23 14.87
CA ILE A 397 26.15 2.49 15.75
C ILE A 397 26.15 1.56 16.96
N LYS A 398 24.99 1.34 17.59
CA LYS A 398 24.85 0.36 18.69
C LYS A 398 25.29 -1.04 18.26
N LYS A 399 25.03 -1.42 17.01
CA LYS A 399 25.37 -2.74 16.45
C LYS A 399 26.81 -2.84 15.98
N HIS A 400 27.34 -1.77 15.41
CA HIS A 400 28.70 -1.67 14.89
C HIS A 400 29.43 -0.51 15.58
N PRO A 401 29.99 -0.70 16.78
CA PRO A 401 30.66 0.36 17.53
C PRO A 401 31.86 0.98 16.79
N SER A 402 32.42 0.29 15.80
CA SER A 402 33.45 0.83 14.91
C SER A 402 33.00 2.09 14.16
N LEU A 403 31.69 2.26 13.94
CA LEU A 403 31.13 3.45 13.30
C LEU A 403 31.25 4.71 14.18
N ASN A 404 31.51 4.59 15.48
CA ASN A 404 31.79 5.75 16.33
C ASN A 404 33.09 6.46 15.94
N TYR A 405 34.05 5.72 15.39
CA TYR A 405 35.30 6.30 14.91
C TYR A 405 35.03 7.29 13.78
N PHE A 406 34.07 6.97 12.92
CA PHE A 406 33.66 7.77 11.78
C PHE A 406 33.01 9.12 12.17
N ILE A 407 32.50 9.24 13.41
CA ILE A 407 31.84 10.46 13.92
C ILE A 407 32.82 11.30 14.75
N ASN A 408 33.63 10.66 15.61
CA ASN A 408 34.36 11.36 16.67
C ASN A 408 35.87 11.49 16.47
N HIS A 409 36.46 10.81 15.48
CA HIS A 409 37.91 10.87 15.26
C HIS A 409 38.23 11.79 14.07
N PRO A 410 39.32 12.58 14.14
CA PRO A 410 39.77 13.45 13.06
C PRO A 410 40.24 12.64 11.83
N GLU A 411 40.28 13.29 10.66
CA GLU A 411 40.61 12.66 9.35
C GLU A 411 42.08 12.18 9.23
N ASP A 412 42.93 12.53 10.21
CA ASP A 412 44.36 12.24 10.22
C ASP A 412 44.63 10.79 10.68
N ARG A 413 44.47 9.84 9.77
CA ARG A 413 45.21 8.56 9.86
C ARG A 413 46.65 8.83 9.43
N ASP A 414 47.47 9.36 10.33
CA ASP A 414 48.93 9.41 10.19
C ASP A 414 49.52 7.98 10.31
N ASP A 415 49.34 7.18 9.26
CA ASP A 415 50.07 5.91 9.03
C ASP A 415 50.96 6.04 7.77
N ASP A 416 51.44 7.25 7.48
CA ASP A 416 52.58 7.44 6.58
C ASP A 416 53.85 7.56 7.46
N GLU A 417 54.23 6.50 8.17
CA GLU A 417 55.64 6.26 8.49
C GLU A 417 56.37 6.16 7.15
N HIS A 418 56.94 7.28 6.72
CA HIS A 418 57.90 7.37 5.63
C HIS A 418 59.10 6.46 5.92
N SER A 419 58.99 5.19 5.55
CA SER A 419 60.16 4.35 5.27
C SER A 419 60.74 4.85 3.95
N VAL A 420 61.62 5.85 4.08
CA VAL A 420 62.55 6.20 3.00
C VAL A 420 63.54 5.03 2.92
N ASP A 421 63.25 4.06 2.07
CA ASP A 421 64.24 3.07 1.64
C ASP A 421 65.31 3.82 0.84
N VAL A 422 66.35 4.28 1.54
CA VAL A 422 67.61 4.68 0.93
C VAL A 422 68.26 3.38 0.45
N SER A 423 68.09 3.07 -0.82
CA SER A 423 68.90 2.06 -1.49
C SER A 423 70.26 2.68 -1.78
N ASP A 424 71.26 2.28 -1.01
CA ASP A 424 72.66 2.34 -1.40
C ASP A 424 72.86 1.46 -2.65
N ASP A 425 73.21 2.06 -3.79
CA ASP A 425 74.28 1.51 -4.63
C ASP A 425 74.74 2.53 -5.69
N ASP A 426 76.04 2.82 -5.64
CA ASP A 426 76.81 3.56 -6.64
C ASP A 426 76.99 2.73 -7.93
N SER A 427 76.76 3.33 -9.10
CA SER A 427 77.61 3.09 -10.28
C SER A 427 77.42 4.17 -11.35
N ASP A 428 78.53 4.85 -11.65
CA ASP A 428 78.72 5.87 -12.68
C ASP A 428 78.42 5.39 -14.12
N LEU A 429 77.84 6.28 -14.95
CA LEU A 429 78.49 6.92 -16.13
C LEU A 429 77.50 7.42 -17.20
N ASP A 430 77.53 8.75 -17.37
CA ASP A 430 77.61 9.53 -18.62
C ASP A 430 76.39 9.80 -19.54
N ARG A 431 76.03 11.10 -19.59
CA ARG A 431 75.59 11.98 -20.70
C ARG A 431 74.39 11.64 -21.58
N GLY A 432 73.47 12.61 -21.65
CA GLY A 432 72.74 12.91 -22.91
C GLY A 432 71.34 13.47 -22.74
N ASP A 433 71.26 14.79 -22.61
CA ASP A 433 70.08 15.66 -22.66
C ASP A 433 68.92 15.17 -23.57
N LYS A 434 67.79 14.81 -22.97
CA LYS A 434 66.44 14.91 -23.56
C LYS A 434 65.40 15.19 -22.48
N PHE A 435 64.95 16.43 -22.42
CA PHE A 435 63.69 16.84 -21.81
C PHE A 435 62.54 15.88 -22.18
N LYS A 436 62.13 15.05 -21.22
CA LYS A 436 60.77 14.51 -21.11
C LYS A 436 60.28 14.82 -19.70
N HIS A 437 59.46 15.86 -19.57
CA HIS A 437 58.61 16.03 -18.40
C HIS A 437 57.56 14.90 -18.40
N SER A 438 57.90 13.81 -17.73
CA SER A 438 56.97 12.78 -17.30
C SER A 438 56.95 12.72 -15.77
N GLN A 439 55.81 13.15 -15.23
CA GLN A 439 55.15 12.62 -14.03
C GLN A 439 55.88 12.69 -12.67
N SER A 440 55.35 13.53 -11.78
CA SER A 440 55.19 13.20 -10.35
C SER A 440 54.18 14.11 -9.62
N SER A 441 53.05 14.47 -10.24
CA SER A 441 51.97 15.21 -9.56
C SER A 441 50.59 14.52 -9.64
N SER A 442 50.52 13.30 -10.19
CA SER A 442 49.25 12.61 -10.46
C SER A 442 48.78 11.61 -9.40
N GLN A 443 49.55 11.35 -8.33
CA GLN A 443 49.16 10.33 -7.32
C GLN A 443 48.56 10.89 -6.01
N ILE A 444 48.69 12.18 -5.71
CA ILE A 444 48.15 12.78 -4.47
C ILE A 444 46.62 12.98 -4.54
N ASN A 445 46.02 12.99 -5.73
CA ASN A 445 44.56 13.13 -5.90
C ASN A 445 43.74 11.84 -5.65
N SER A 446 44.37 10.75 -5.18
CA SER A 446 43.71 9.44 -5.02
C SER A 446 42.99 9.21 -3.69
N ARG A 447 43.16 10.09 -2.68
CA ARG A 447 42.73 9.82 -1.29
C ARG A 447 41.49 10.60 -0.81
N LYS A 448 40.86 11.43 -1.66
CA LYS A 448 39.70 12.26 -1.29
C LYS A 448 38.36 11.51 -1.45
N TYR A 449 37.39 11.78 -0.56
CA TYR A 449 36.02 11.27 -0.66
C TYR A 449 35.35 11.72 -1.97
N ASP A 450 34.75 10.77 -2.70
CA ASP A 450 33.97 11.01 -3.91
C ASP A 450 32.55 10.45 -3.76
N GLY A 451 31.63 11.33 -3.38
CA GLY A 451 30.21 11.03 -3.24
C GLY A 451 29.49 10.70 -4.55
N ARG A 452 30.12 10.81 -5.73
CA ARG A 452 29.54 10.41 -7.03
C ARG A 452 29.95 9.01 -7.48
N LYS A 453 30.82 8.33 -6.73
CA LYS A 453 31.18 6.94 -7.05
C LYS A 453 29.96 6.05 -7.06
N ARG A 454 29.96 5.16 -8.05
CA ARG A 454 28.88 4.20 -8.26
C ARG A 454 28.92 3.11 -7.20
N ASP A 455 30.12 2.58 -6.93
CA ASP A 455 30.33 1.60 -5.87
C ASP A 455 30.63 2.32 -4.55
N PRO A 456 29.91 2.02 -3.46
CA PRO A 456 30.18 2.61 -2.15
C PRO A 456 31.58 2.29 -1.61
N GLN A 457 32.16 1.11 -1.93
CA GLN A 457 33.47 0.71 -1.39
C GLN A 457 34.61 1.63 -1.89
N TYR A 458 34.48 2.18 -3.09
CA TYR A 458 35.48 3.05 -3.70
C TYR A 458 35.20 4.54 -3.51
N SER A 459 34.27 4.89 -2.61
CA SER A 459 33.94 6.29 -2.31
C SER A 459 34.96 6.98 -1.39
N ASN A 460 35.85 6.22 -0.75
CA ASN A 460 36.79 6.69 0.28
C ASN A 460 36.08 7.40 1.45
N ALA A 461 34.90 6.91 1.86
CA ALA A 461 34.18 7.46 3.00
C ALA A 461 34.91 7.23 4.33
N ASP A 462 35.65 6.13 4.46
CA ASP A 462 36.45 5.75 5.63
C ASP A 462 37.55 6.76 6.01
N LYS A 463 37.89 7.69 5.09
CA LYS A 463 38.95 8.69 5.23
C LYS A 463 38.43 10.10 5.52
N THR A 464 37.13 10.27 5.77
CA THR A 464 36.50 11.58 6.01
C THR A 464 35.59 11.52 7.23
N CYS A 465 35.38 12.64 7.92
CA CYS A 465 34.43 12.75 9.03
C CYS A 465 33.05 13.22 8.54
N ILE A 466 32.00 12.98 9.33
CA ILE A 466 30.63 13.43 9.02
C ILE A 466 30.39 14.90 9.43
N TRP A 467 31.09 15.83 8.79
CA TRP A 467 30.92 17.26 9.02
C TRP A 467 29.50 17.75 8.81
N GLU A 468 28.74 17.15 7.90
CA GLU A 468 27.37 17.54 7.57
C GLU A 468 26.41 17.38 8.76
N LEU A 469 26.72 16.48 9.72
CA LEU A 469 25.92 16.29 10.93
C LEU A 469 25.91 17.55 11.80
N THR A 470 27.01 18.30 11.83
CA THR A 470 27.13 19.55 12.62
C THR A 470 26.11 20.60 12.20
N VAL A 471 25.78 20.68 10.89
CA VAL A 471 24.79 21.62 10.36
C VAL A 471 23.39 21.33 10.91
N PHE A 472 23.07 20.06 11.15
CA PHE A 472 21.77 19.67 11.70
C PHE A 472 21.59 20.01 13.19
N THR A 473 22.67 20.30 13.94
CA THR A 473 22.55 20.75 15.34
C THR A 473 21.83 22.09 15.47
N ASN A 474 21.79 22.89 14.39
CA ASN A 474 21.10 24.17 14.28
C ASN A 474 19.86 24.10 13.38
N HIS A 475 19.30 22.91 13.18
CA HIS A 475 18.13 22.73 12.34
C HIS A 475 16.88 23.39 12.95
N PHE A 476 16.00 23.95 12.12
CA PHE A 476 14.79 24.67 12.58
C PHE A 476 13.81 23.78 13.36
N HIS A 477 13.80 22.48 13.08
CA HIS A 477 12.97 21.51 13.80
C HIS A 477 13.72 21.01 15.05
N PRO A 478 13.19 21.20 16.27
CA PRO A 478 13.90 20.93 17.52
C PRO A 478 14.34 19.47 17.68
N THR A 479 13.47 18.51 17.35
CA THR A 479 13.84 17.08 17.42
C THR A 479 14.98 16.69 16.47
N VAL A 480 15.12 17.36 15.33
CA VAL A 480 16.22 17.08 14.40
C VAL A 480 17.53 17.57 15.01
N ALA A 481 17.51 18.76 15.62
CA ALA A 481 18.65 19.32 16.34
C ALA A 481 19.03 18.46 17.55
N LEU A 482 18.06 17.96 18.32
CA LEU A 482 18.28 17.02 19.42
C LEU A 482 18.97 15.76 18.94
N TYR A 483 18.41 15.09 17.94
CA TYR A 483 18.95 13.83 17.44
C TYR A 483 20.35 14.01 16.86
N ALA A 484 20.63 15.15 16.20
CA ALA A 484 21.98 15.46 15.73
C ALA A 484 22.96 15.60 16.89
N LYS A 485 22.59 16.29 17.98
CA LYS A 485 23.43 16.40 19.19
C LYS A 485 23.64 15.05 19.88
N GLN A 486 22.56 14.28 20.05
CA GLN A 486 22.63 12.93 20.62
C GLN A 486 23.56 12.02 19.83
N LEU A 487 23.51 12.07 18.49
CA LEU A 487 24.44 11.30 17.64
C LEU A 487 25.90 11.72 17.81
N LEU A 488 26.18 13.02 17.94
CA LEU A 488 27.56 13.51 18.19
C LEU A 488 28.08 13.10 19.58
N GLU A 489 27.20 13.07 20.58
CA GLU A 489 27.52 12.68 21.95
C GLU A 489 27.48 11.14 22.18
N ASN A 490 27.22 10.36 21.13
CA ASN A 490 26.99 8.90 21.20
C ASN A 490 25.87 8.48 22.16
N ILE A 491 24.86 9.33 22.32
CA ILE A 491 23.66 9.04 23.09
C ILE A 491 22.66 8.30 22.21
N SER A 492 22.08 7.24 22.77
CA SER A 492 21.00 6.48 22.14
C SER A 492 19.76 7.34 21.92
N ILE A 493 19.17 7.25 20.72
CA ILE A 493 17.86 7.86 20.44
C ILE A 493 16.77 6.86 20.83
N ASP A 494 16.07 7.09 21.93
CA ASP A 494 14.89 6.33 22.36
C ASP A 494 13.78 7.28 22.82
N PRO A 495 12.49 7.00 22.54
CA PRO A 495 11.92 5.86 21.81
C PRO A 495 12.03 5.98 20.27
N PRO A 496 11.75 4.91 19.48
CA PRO A 496 11.76 4.96 18.02
C PRO A 496 10.84 6.07 17.48
N PRO A 497 11.31 6.90 16.53
CA PRO A 497 10.53 8.00 16.02
C PRO A 497 9.35 7.50 15.19
N GLU A 498 8.16 8.00 15.49
CA GLU A 498 7.01 7.87 14.62
C GLU A 498 7.07 8.97 13.56
N LEU A 499 7.37 8.59 12.32
CA LEU A 499 7.56 9.55 11.21
C LEU A 499 6.37 10.50 11.03
N HIS A 500 5.15 10.06 11.37
CA HIS A 500 3.96 10.89 11.25
C HIS A 500 3.99 12.10 12.20
N HIS A 501 4.56 11.96 13.41
CA HIS A 501 4.57 13.00 14.43
C HIS A 501 5.32 14.26 14.00
N HIS A 502 6.34 14.10 13.15
CA HIS A 502 7.16 15.20 12.66
C HIS A 502 6.64 15.81 11.34
N THR A 503 5.43 15.45 10.91
CA THR A 503 4.83 16.03 9.69
C THR A 503 4.18 17.37 9.98
N LEU A 504 4.18 18.27 8.98
CA LEU A 504 3.47 19.56 9.08
C LEU A 504 1.96 19.36 9.34
N SER A 505 1.36 18.34 8.73
CA SER A 505 -0.06 18.01 8.97
C SER A 505 -0.32 17.72 10.45
N HIS A 506 0.54 16.89 11.07
CA HIS A 506 0.40 16.54 12.48
C HIS A 506 0.66 17.74 13.40
N PHE A 507 1.64 18.58 13.07
CA PHE A 507 1.89 19.84 13.78
C PHE A 507 0.67 20.77 13.75
N LEU A 508 0.04 20.94 12.58
CA LEU A 508 -1.18 21.74 12.44
C LEU A 508 -2.39 21.10 13.12
N ASP A 509 -2.51 19.78 13.10
CA ASP A 509 -3.59 19.05 13.80
C ASP A 509 -3.54 19.30 15.32
N ARG A 510 -2.35 19.55 15.89
CA ARG A 510 -2.18 19.95 17.30
C ARG A 510 -2.63 21.40 17.59
N PHE A 511 -2.73 22.27 16.57
CA PHE A 511 -3.26 23.64 16.73
C PHE A 511 -4.78 23.74 16.69
N VAL A 512 -5.46 22.80 16.01
CA VAL A 512 -6.90 22.87 15.83
C VAL A 512 -7.58 22.64 17.19
N TYR A 513 -8.31 23.64 17.69
CA TYR A 513 -8.93 23.67 19.02
C TYR A 513 -10.03 22.63 19.23
N ARG A 514 -10.46 21.93 18.19
CA ARG A 514 -11.33 20.77 18.34
C ARG A 514 -10.56 19.64 19.00
N ASN A 515 -10.89 19.33 20.26
CA ASN A 515 -10.56 18.09 20.95
C ASN A 515 -10.34 16.96 19.94
N PRO A 516 -9.08 16.65 19.59
CA PRO A 516 -8.82 15.75 18.48
C PRO A 516 -9.41 14.41 18.84
N LYS A 517 -10.16 13.82 17.91
CA LYS A 517 -10.75 12.49 18.13
C LYS A 517 -9.61 11.53 18.39
N LYS A 518 -9.45 11.08 19.64
CA LYS A 518 -8.49 10.05 20.04
C LYS A 518 -8.74 8.81 19.17
N THR A 519 -7.87 8.54 18.21
CA THR A 519 -8.05 7.42 17.28
C THR A 519 -6.76 6.64 17.08
N ASP A 520 -6.68 5.45 17.68
CA ASP A 520 -5.59 4.49 17.40
C ASP A 520 -5.84 3.67 16.12
N ARG A 521 -6.98 3.89 15.44
CA ARG A 521 -7.37 3.07 14.30
C ARG A 521 -6.74 3.60 13.02
N ILE A 522 -5.77 2.84 12.52
CA ILE A 522 -5.22 2.96 11.16
C ILE A 522 -6.38 2.92 10.16
N LYS A 523 -6.72 4.06 9.54
CA LYS A 523 -7.75 4.08 8.48
C LYS A 523 -7.17 3.51 7.19
N GLY A 524 -7.78 2.42 6.69
CA GLY A 524 -7.73 2.08 5.26
C GLY A 524 -6.73 1.00 4.81
N GLY A 525 -6.35 0.04 5.65
CA GLY A 525 -5.65 -1.17 5.19
C GLY A 525 -6.00 -2.39 6.04
N ASN A 526 -6.13 -3.56 5.43
CA ASN A 526 -6.19 -4.82 6.19
C ASN A 526 -4.96 -4.89 7.11
N PRO A 527 -5.12 -5.09 8.43
CA PRO A 527 -4.01 -5.28 9.36
C PRO A 527 -3.05 -6.40 8.91
N LEU A 528 -3.59 -7.41 8.22
CA LEU A 528 -2.84 -8.53 7.63
C LEU A 528 -1.92 -8.18 6.45
N LEU A 529 -2.16 -7.05 5.77
CA LEU A 529 -1.40 -6.61 4.59
C LEU A 529 -0.39 -5.51 4.91
N GLN A 530 -0.34 -5.07 6.17
CA GLN A 530 0.75 -4.23 6.65
C GLN A 530 1.86 -5.15 7.16
N PRO A 531 3.13 -4.85 6.87
CA PRO A 531 4.23 -5.61 7.45
C PRO A 531 4.01 -5.67 8.97
N THR A 532 3.89 -6.90 9.48
CA THR A 532 3.54 -7.17 10.87
C THR A 532 4.45 -6.39 11.80
N VAL A 533 3.79 -5.62 12.66
CA VAL A 533 4.22 -4.91 13.85
C VAL A 533 5.65 -5.20 14.31
N ALA A 534 6.40 -4.10 14.44
CA ALA A 534 7.58 -3.87 15.26
C ALA A 534 7.90 -4.97 16.30
N SER A 535 9.03 -5.65 16.10
CA SER A 535 9.72 -6.34 17.19
C SER A 535 11.25 -6.23 17.08
N GLU A 536 11.79 -5.63 16.02
CA GLU A 536 13.23 -5.45 15.84
C GLU A 536 13.63 -3.98 16.14
N PRO A 537 14.57 -3.75 17.07
CA PRO A 537 15.13 -2.42 17.30
C PRO A 537 15.80 -1.89 16.02
N GLY A 538 15.61 -0.60 15.72
CA GLY A 538 16.06 0.05 14.49
C GLY A 538 15.06 0.14 13.34
N MET A 539 13.86 -0.43 13.48
CA MET A 539 12.80 -0.26 12.47
C MET A 539 11.97 1.00 12.73
N VAL A 540 11.82 1.83 11.69
CA VAL A 540 11.04 3.06 11.71
C VAL A 540 9.58 2.78 11.34
N ILE A 541 8.64 3.43 12.04
CA ILE A 541 7.20 3.19 11.91
C ILE A 541 6.50 4.38 11.23
N MET A 542 5.53 4.07 10.36
CA MET A 542 4.55 5.02 9.83
C MET A 542 3.14 4.54 10.20
N LYS A 543 2.56 5.07 11.27
CA LYS A 543 1.13 4.90 11.54
C LYS A 543 0.35 5.88 10.65
N LYS A 544 -0.56 5.36 9.83
CA LYS A 544 -1.52 6.19 9.08
C LYS A 544 -2.73 6.46 9.97
N GLY A 545 -2.64 7.47 10.82
CA GLY A 545 -3.75 8.00 11.60
C GLY A 545 -3.66 9.52 11.59
N THR A 546 -4.80 10.20 11.51
CA THR A 546 -4.91 11.64 11.77
C THR A 546 -5.45 11.77 13.19
N GLY A 547 -4.63 12.14 14.16
CA GLY A 547 -5.04 12.32 15.54
C GLY A 547 -3.88 12.24 16.53
N ILE A 548 -4.06 12.87 17.70
CA ILE A 548 -3.16 12.81 18.84
C ILE A 548 -3.25 11.40 19.47
N SER A 549 -2.10 10.83 19.86
CA SER A 549 -2.04 9.56 20.58
C SER A 549 -2.89 9.61 21.86
N LYS A 550 -3.50 8.49 22.28
CA LYS A 550 -4.36 8.46 23.49
C LYS A 550 -3.64 8.93 24.75
N ASP A 551 -2.33 8.73 24.81
CA ASP A 551 -1.44 9.02 25.93
C ASP A 551 -0.84 10.43 25.88
N GLU A 552 -1.01 11.16 24.76
CA GLU A 552 -0.53 12.53 24.63
C GLU A 552 -1.57 13.52 25.21
N ILE A 553 -1.09 14.39 26.11
CA ILE A 553 -1.89 15.48 26.66
C ILE A 553 -2.10 16.51 25.55
N ASN A 554 -3.33 16.99 25.41
CA ASN A 554 -3.65 18.03 24.43
C ASN A 554 -2.85 19.30 24.77
N VAL A 555 -2.12 19.85 23.78
CA VAL A 555 -1.30 21.06 23.96
C VAL A 555 -2.12 22.30 24.36
N ASN A 556 -3.44 22.24 24.15
CA ASN A 556 -4.41 23.28 24.51
C ASN A 556 -4.95 23.16 25.95
N SER A 557 -4.61 22.12 26.71
CA SER A 557 -5.11 21.96 28.08
C SER A 557 -4.31 22.80 29.08
N GLU A 558 -4.97 23.30 30.13
CA GLU A 558 -4.28 23.99 31.23
C GLU A 558 -3.27 23.09 31.96
N GLU A 559 -3.52 21.77 31.97
CA GLU A 559 -2.60 20.76 32.52
C GLU A 559 -1.26 20.75 31.76
N PHE A 560 -1.28 20.98 30.45
CA PHE A 560 -0.07 21.05 29.64
C PHE A 560 0.75 22.31 29.92
N TRP A 561 0.09 23.45 30.14
CA TRP A 561 0.75 24.75 30.38
C TRP A 561 1.39 24.87 31.77
N ARG A 562 0.96 24.04 32.72
CA ARG A 562 1.51 24.00 34.09
C ARG A 562 2.72 23.08 34.23
N LYS A 563 3.10 22.35 33.17
CA LYS A 563 4.31 21.51 33.18
C LYS A 563 5.57 22.38 33.24
N ARG A 564 6.63 21.85 33.86
CA ARG A 564 7.95 22.48 33.79
C ARG A 564 8.53 22.29 32.39
N LEU A 565 9.31 23.26 31.91
CA LEU A 565 9.91 23.23 30.57
C LEU A 565 10.76 21.98 30.32
N ASP A 566 11.39 21.44 31.35
CA ASP A 566 12.23 20.22 31.28
C ASP A 566 11.41 18.93 31.10
N ASP A 567 10.14 18.94 31.50
CA ASP A 567 9.23 17.79 31.42
C ASP A 567 8.41 17.77 30.10
N VAL A 568 8.63 18.77 29.23
CA VAL A 568 7.92 18.92 27.95
C VAL A 568 8.77 18.33 26.83
N PRO A 569 8.23 17.40 26.01
CA PRO A 569 8.93 16.89 24.84
C PRO A 569 9.41 18.03 23.93
N GLU A 570 10.60 17.88 23.34
CA GLU A 570 11.22 18.98 22.59
C GLU A 570 10.42 19.46 21.36
N ASP A 571 9.68 18.55 20.73
CA ASP A 571 8.73 18.88 19.65
C ASP A 571 7.52 19.70 20.13
N GLN A 572 7.31 19.78 21.45
CA GLN A 572 6.18 20.45 22.09
C GLN A 572 6.56 21.74 22.83
N ILE A 573 7.86 22.04 22.98
CA ILE A 573 8.35 23.27 23.65
C ILE A 573 7.79 24.53 23.00
N PHE A 574 7.63 24.54 21.67
CA PHE A 574 7.01 25.65 20.95
C PHE A 574 5.59 25.92 21.47
N PHE A 575 4.75 24.88 21.57
CA PHE A 575 3.37 25.00 22.04
C PHE A 575 3.32 25.49 23.48
N HIS A 576 4.17 24.93 24.34
CA HIS A 576 4.27 25.36 25.73
C HIS A 576 4.60 26.85 25.82
N LYS A 577 5.69 27.30 25.17
CA LYS A 577 6.08 28.73 25.16
C LYS A 577 4.99 29.64 24.58
N TYR A 578 4.36 29.23 23.49
CA TYR A 578 3.32 30.00 22.82
C TYR A 578 2.07 30.17 23.70
N PHE A 579 1.56 29.08 24.28
CA PHE A 579 0.36 29.13 25.11
C PHE A 579 0.60 29.77 26.49
N THR A 580 1.79 29.60 27.08
CA THR A 580 2.18 30.31 28.30
C THR A 580 2.21 31.82 28.06
N GLN A 581 2.87 32.29 26.98
CA GLN A 581 2.90 33.72 26.61
C GLN A 581 1.49 34.28 26.30
N LYS A 582 0.63 33.50 25.64
CA LYS A 582 -0.76 33.87 25.37
C LYS A 582 -1.59 33.97 26.66
N ASN A 583 -1.39 33.06 27.62
CA ASN A 583 -2.06 33.08 28.91
C ASN A 583 -1.60 34.28 29.75
N GLU A 584 -0.30 34.57 29.78
CA GLU A 584 0.26 35.78 30.41
C GLU A 584 -0.31 37.06 29.79
N GLY A 585 -0.44 37.10 28.45
CA GLY A 585 -1.09 38.21 27.73
C GLY A 585 -2.59 38.34 28.02
N LYS A 586 -3.32 37.22 28.18
CA LYS A 586 -4.74 37.21 28.60
C LYS A 586 -4.88 37.66 30.05
N GLN A 587 -3.98 37.26 30.95
CA GLN A 587 -3.97 37.70 32.36
C GLN A 587 -3.68 39.20 32.48
N MET A 588 -2.71 39.74 31.73
CA MET A 588 -2.47 41.19 31.67
C MET A 588 -3.68 41.97 31.12
N LYS A 589 -4.39 41.43 30.12
CA LYS A 589 -5.65 42.01 29.61
C LYS A 589 -6.80 41.91 30.64
N LYS A 590 -6.88 40.83 31.41
CA LYS A 590 -7.84 40.67 32.53
C LYS A 590 -7.55 41.64 33.67
N MET A 591 -6.29 41.86 34.06
CA MET A 591 -5.90 42.84 35.07
C MET A 591 -6.21 44.28 34.64
N LYS A 592 -6.05 44.62 33.35
CA LYS A 592 -6.50 45.92 32.79
C LYS A 592 -8.04 46.05 32.70
N LYS A 593 -8.76 44.94 32.55
CA LYS A 593 -10.24 44.91 32.61
C LYS A 593 -10.78 44.92 34.04
N GLU A 594 -9.95 44.66 35.06
CA GLU A 594 -10.36 44.70 36.47
C GLU A 594 -10.28 46.08 37.12
N SER A 595 -9.54 47.03 36.52
CA SER A 595 -9.62 48.44 36.91
C SER A 595 -10.87 49.15 36.39
N ASP A 596 -11.69 48.48 35.58
CA ASP A 596 -12.90 49.02 34.97
C ASP A 596 -13.97 47.91 34.93
N LYS A 597 -14.65 47.66 36.07
CA LYS A 597 -15.76 46.71 36.13
C LYS A 597 -17.03 47.36 36.66
N THR A 598 -18.06 47.36 35.82
CA THR A 598 -19.44 47.04 36.24
C THR A 598 -20.04 46.02 35.25
N THR A 599 -20.38 44.84 35.79
CA THR A 599 -21.45 43.86 35.44
C THR A 599 -21.72 43.58 33.95
N ASP A 600 -21.67 42.34 33.44
CA ASP A 600 -22.47 41.19 33.87
C ASP A 600 -21.90 39.87 33.29
N PHE A 601 -22.11 38.76 34.01
CA PHE A 601 -21.81 37.40 33.57
C PHE A 601 -22.98 36.82 32.77
N LEU A 602 -22.76 36.35 31.53
CA LEU A 602 -23.38 35.11 31.03
C LEU A 602 -22.51 34.43 29.97
N ASP A 603 -22.37 33.14 30.22
CA ASP A 603 -21.62 32.05 29.60
C ASP A 603 -21.96 31.84 28.11
N ASN A 604 -20.94 31.79 27.22
CA ASN A 604 -21.08 31.29 25.86
C ASN A 604 -19.72 30.84 25.26
N ASP A 605 -19.15 29.76 25.81
CA ASP A 605 -17.86 29.14 25.45
C ASP A 605 -17.77 28.55 24.00
N GLN A 606 -18.69 28.84 23.09
CA GLN A 606 -18.66 28.31 21.71
C GLN A 606 -18.30 29.33 20.63
N ASP A 607 -18.42 30.64 20.90
CA ASP A 607 -18.13 31.69 19.91
C ASP A 607 -16.69 32.24 20.03
N GLU A 608 -15.97 31.96 21.14
CA GLU A 608 -14.57 32.40 21.31
C GLU A 608 -13.58 31.62 20.43
N ASP A 609 -13.85 30.35 20.15
CA ASP A 609 -12.93 29.45 19.43
C ASP A 609 -12.73 29.85 17.96
N ASP A 610 -13.80 30.30 17.28
CA ASP A 610 -13.74 30.71 15.86
C ASP A 610 -13.02 32.07 15.69
N GLU A 611 -13.19 33.00 16.64
CA GLU A 611 -12.48 34.31 16.63
C GLU A 611 -10.98 34.14 16.94
N LEU A 612 -10.64 33.16 17.78
CA LEU A 612 -9.25 32.81 18.09
C LEU A 612 -8.53 32.20 16.88
N GLU A 613 -9.20 31.39 16.04
CA GLU A 613 -8.61 30.84 14.81
C GLU A 613 -8.21 31.94 13.81
N ASP A 614 -9.07 32.94 13.62
CA ASP A 614 -8.83 34.06 12.71
C ASP A 614 -7.68 34.97 13.21
N GLU A 615 -7.57 35.21 14.52
CA GLU A 615 -6.49 36.00 15.12
C GLU A 615 -5.12 35.27 15.04
N ILE A 616 -5.12 33.94 15.14
CA ILE A 616 -3.92 33.10 14.98
C ILE A 616 -3.45 33.07 13.53
N TRP A 617 -4.36 32.97 12.56
CA TRP A 617 -4.01 33.06 11.14
C TRP A 617 -3.43 34.42 10.79
N ALA A 618 -3.91 35.49 11.42
CA ALA A 618 -3.35 36.83 11.27
C ALA A 618 -1.93 36.95 11.87
N ALA A 619 -1.68 36.37 13.04
CA ALA A 619 -0.36 36.36 13.68
C ALA A 619 0.67 35.48 12.93
N MET A 620 0.26 34.37 12.33
CA MET A 620 1.12 33.57 11.46
C MET A 620 1.47 34.29 10.16
N LYS A 621 0.54 35.05 9.59
CA LYS A 621 0.82 35.89 8.41
C LYS A 621 1.78 37.04 8.72
N SER A 622 1.66 37.66 9.90
CA SER A 622 2.51 38.80 10.27
C SER A 622 3.96 38.42 10.54
N THR A 623 4.22 37.14 10.81
CA THR A 623 5.56 36.59 11.09
C THR A 623 6.25 35.97 9.87
N MET A 624 5.61 35.95 8.69
CA MET A 624 6.24 35.48 7.44
C MET A 624 7.33 36.46 6.96
N PRO A 625 8.57 36.02 6.68
CA PRO A 625 9.67 36.94 6.34
C PRO A 625 9.65 37.53 4.92
N VAL A 626 8.62 37.26 4.10
CA VAL A 626 8.59 37.70 2.70
C VAL A 626 7.17 38.16 2.34
N LYS A 627 7.03 39.44 1.98
CA LYS A 627 5.88 39.93 1.21
C LYS A 627 5.97 39.27 -0.17
N LEU A 628 5.14 38.26 -0.43
CA LEU A 628 4.88 37.82 -1.80
C LEU A 628 4.24 38.99 -2.54
N ASP A 629 4.89 39.46 -3.61
CA ASP A 629 4.41 40.57 -4.44
C ASP A 629 2.95 40.35 -4.83
N SER A 630 2.13 41.32 -4.43
CA SER A 630 0.69 41.35 -4.54
C SER A 630 0.25 41.88 -5.91
N ASP A 631 0.70 41.24 -6.99
CA ASP A 631 0.33 41.64 -8.37
C ASP A 631 -0.90 40.90 -8.91
N LEU A 632 -1.76 40.36 -8.05
CA LEU A 632 -3.00 39.68 -8.46
C LEU A 632 -4.29 40.20 -7.78
N GLU A 633 -4.27 41.39 -7.18
CA GLU A 633 -5.48 42.02 -6.68
C GLU A 633 -5.78 43.34 -7.40
N ASP A 634 -6.47 43.22 -8.55
CA ASP A 634 -7.38 44.30 -8.97
C ASP A 634 -8.65 43.76 -9.66
N ASN A 635 -9.77 43.83 -8.92
CA ASN A 635 -11.10 44.33 -9.33
C ASN A 635 -12.29 43.55 -8.72
N GLY A 636 -12.95 44.15 -7.72
CA GLY A 636 -14.34 43.84 -7.38
C GLY A 636 -14.73 44.17 -5.92
N PRO A 637 -15.82 44.92 -5.66
CA PRO A 637 -16.08 45.46 -4.33
C PRO A 637 -16.62 44.42 -3.35
N ALA A 638 -16.05 44.43 -2.15
CA ALA A 638 -16.52 43.94 -0.85
C ALA A 638 -17.74 42.98 -0.84
N HIS A 639 -17.48 41.67 -0.73
CA HIS A 639 -18.50 40.70 -0.34
C HIS A 639 -18.62 40.61 1.20
N LYS A 640 -19.74 41.11 1.73
CA LYS A 640 -20.27 40.70 3.05
C LYS A 640 -20.43 39.18 3.08
N LYS A 641 -19.70 38.49 3.97
CA LYS A 641 -19.90 37.06 4.26
C LYS A 641 -21.24 36.88 4.98
N VAL A 642 -22.22 36.31 4.28
CA VAL A 642 -23.46 35.79 4.89
C VAL A 642 -23.12 34.43 5.51
N LYS A 643 -23.36 34.28 6.83
CA LYS A 643 -23.23 33.01 7.55
C LYS A 643 -24.14 31.95 6.89
N LEU A 644 -23.56 30.89 6.33
CA LEU A 644 -24.30 29.73 5.80
C LEU A 644 -24.78 28.87 6.98
N LYS A 645 -26.00 29.13 7.46
CA LYS A 645 -26.74 28.15 8.26
C LYS A 645 -27.33 27.10 7.31
N HIS A 646 -27.04 25.83 7.60
CA HIS A 646 -27.63 24.59 7.08
C HIS A 646 -28.18 24.60 5.64
N LEU A 647 -27.45 23.96 4.71
CA LEU A 647 -28.07 23.49 3.47
C LEU A 647 -28.91 22.22 3.76
N PRO A 648 -30.20 22.19 3.39
CA PRO A 648 -30.95 20.96 3.34
C PRO A 648 -30.51 20.16 2.11
N THR A 649 -30.24 18.88 2.34
CA THR A 649 -30.07 17.86 1.30
C THR A 649 -31.32 17.79 0.41
N PHE A 650 -31.11 17.89 -0.90
CA PHE A 650 -32.06 17.83 -2.03
C PHE A 650 -32.77 19.15 -2.39
N ALA A 651 -32.23 19.87 -3.37
CA ALA A 651 -32.93 20.94 -4.09
C ALA A 651 -33.62 20.37 -5.34
N SER A 652 -34.84 20.84 -5.63
CA SER A 652 -35.63 20.39 -6.78
C SER A 652 -35.17 21.09 -8.08
N TYR A 653 -35.54 20.53 -9.24
CA TYR A 653 -35.17 21.08 -10.55
C TYR A 653 -35.67 22.53 -10.75
N GLU A 654 -36.81 22.88 -10.14
CA GLU A 654 -37.39 24.23 -10.20
C GLU A 654 -36.53 25.25 -9.43
N ASP A 655 -35.90 24.84 -8.33
CA ASP A 655 -35.00 25.69 -7.54
C ASP A 655 -33.74 26.07 -8.34
N ILE A 656 -33.22 25.13 -9.12
CA ILE A 656 -32.03 25.33 -9.97
C ILE A 656 -32.36 26.26 -11.15
N VAL A 657 -33.54 26.12 -11.75
CA VAL A 657 -34.00 27.00 -12.85
C VAL A 657 -34.20 28.44 -12.37
N SER A 658 -34.71 28.64 -11.15
CA SER A 658 -34.87 29.97 -10.56
C SER A 658 -33.53 30.68 -10.31
N LEU A 659 -32.49 29.93 -9.92
CA LEU A 659 -31.13 30.43 -9.68
C LEU A 659 -30.43 30.84 -10.99
N ILE A 660 -30.65 30.09 -12.07
CA ILE A 660 -30.10 30.40 -13.40
C ILE A 660 -30.74 31.69 -13.96
N ASN A 661 -32.06 31.85 -13.81
CA ASN A 661 -32.76 33.05 -14.26
C ASN A 661 -32.39 34.31 -13.46
N LYS A 662 -32.06 34.17 -12.17
CA LYS A 662 -31.54 35.26 -11.34
C LYS A 662 -30.15 35.75 -11.79
N LYS A 663 -29.31 34.87 -12.35
CA LYS A 663 -28.00 35.25 -12.91
C LYS A 663 -28.12 36.02 -14.23
N LYS A 664 -29.04 35.64 -15.13
CA LYS A 664 -29.27 36.37 -16.40
C LYS A 664 -29.75 37.81 -16.21
N ARG A 665 -30.57 38.09 -15.18
CA ARG A 665 -31.01 39.47 -14.86
C ARG A 665 -29.88 40.37 -14.33
N LYS A 666 -28.79 39.81 -13.81
CA LYS A 666 -27.65 40.58 -13.31
C LYS A 666 -26.64 40.98 -14.40
N SER A 667 -26.58 40.26 -15.54
CA SER A 667 -25.67 40.63 -16.64
C SER A 667 -26.23 41.73 -17.55
N SER A 668 -27.54 41.98 -17.56
CA SER A 668 -28.19 43.01 -18.39
C SER A 668 -28.14 44.43 -17.80
N ARG A 669 -27.58 44.62 -16.60
CA ARG A 669 -27.44 45.94 -15.95
C ARG A 669 -25.99 46.47 -15.91
N ARG A 670 -25.08 45.84 -16.65
CA ARG A 670 -23.71 46.32 -16.86
C ARG A 670 -23.35 46.22 -18.34
N THR A 671 -23.96 47.10 -19.11
CA THR A 671 -23.49 47.64 -20.40
C THR A 671 -24.01 49.04 -20.51
#